data_AF-A0A9P9P987-F1
#
_entry.id   AF-A0A9P9P987-F1
#
_cell.length_a   1.000
_cell.length_b   1.000
_cell.length_c   1.000
_cell.angle_alpha   90.00
_cell.angle_beta   90.00
_cell.angle_gamma   90.00
#
_symmetry.space_group_name_H-M   'P 1'
#
loop_
_entity.id
_entity.type
_entity.pdbx_description
1 polymer ?
#
loop_
_entity_poly.entity_id
_entity_poly.type
_entity_poly.pdbx_seq_one_letter_code
_entity_poly.pdbx_strand_id
1 'polypeptide(L)'
;MRRYIKNIMSKRQHDKITMDTHLDLDRELRPQKQQRVQGASSKIPTDPENLMDNWYISAKETRKQRDSPEPRDRRAWEARRALHPIPKGKVQWWWQYSRKSRQRKWTVRRNDQHKLSRKTSSLALEETSYNLPIEFGDLEISWIYRDYWVCGDTKEFLEKLNSKFGINGVIPEQKVWEIFACLVSELVPDDKIWPEAPAYIIASPNTIWQVGKCMLHIVTQGRFWDEDYNALNPKEGDTKFGVFKQKDLQAKYSKSLMKHILGCLSIKEYERFTRKDLMEHFEKVRAVYAGTYVPPPIEEQLDGPYEPSDPRIPRGLTQEEGLFYEGLIEIVKDREMQFKKDGIDRKPHIVTITDLAKDYDDLMAMMCLKEFDRMGIIQIEGFVANLMPAERRALFGRGALDSLGRPDLPIAKGSVGDAQRQLNNYLHEFDNTEDFIAPESTSLLDGQDLLTRIFTEKPTKDKKLTVLTISSLMDIAQFSQEHTELLRNGIANVVLQGGYRMINDKLVPDSAAANNRFDLEGAATFHKFMQDYDIPSTAWTKVAANATPIYSSLFEFLHDTGHPLGRYLRSVQTSQELNFYARCCSDHPFAPHMTQDWAVKTKSTWFAAGHEPDEEYPMGEDMLPYFTKVIGYDALAVVGASGEDVLQKFGIVKPLKKRLDAEHPLHHLVGIPKTDGTDDEDGLPEEENLDGTKMGVAISALMKGSILSVQQHLS
;
A
#
# COMPACT_ATOMS: atom_id res chain seq x y z
N MET A 1 -35.74 69.35 -22.06
CA MET A 1 -34.55 69.21 -22.93
C MET A 1 -34.21 67.71 -22.95
N ARG A 2 -34.56 67.05 -24.07
CA ARG A 2 -34.20 65.71 -24.64
C ARG A 2 -33.39 64.73 -23.75
N ARG A 3 -33.55 63.39 -23.69
CA ARG A 3 -34.38 62.28 -24.25
C ARG A 3 -33.86 61.03 -23.45
N TYR A 4 -34.66 60.19 -22.79
CA TYR A 4 -35.42 59.01 -23.27
C TYR A 4 -34.63 57.69 -23.52
N ILE A 5 -35.20 56.57 -23.00
CA ILE A 5 -35.05 55.10 -23.33
C ILE A 5 -33.98 54.32 -22.51
N LYS A 6 -34.24 53.35 -21.60
CA LYS A 6 -35.06 52.09 -21.50
C LYS A 6 -34.39 50.81 -22.06
N ASN A 7 -34.39 49.76 -21.23
CA ASN A 7 -34.30 48.29 -21.48
C ASN A 7 -32.97 47.50 -21.32
N ILE A 8 -32.92 46.72 -20.23
CA ILE A 8 -32.84 45.25 -20.13
C ILE A 8 -31.99 44.52 -21.20
N MET A 9 -30.90 43.85 -20.77
CA MET A 9 -30.68 42.39 -20.91
C MET A 9 -29.25 41.99 -20.51
N SER A 10 -29.16 40.97 -19.65
CA SER A 10 -28.18 39.87 -19.65
C SER A 10 -26.80 40.14 -20.26
N LYS A 11 -25.76 40.24 -19.42
CA LYS A 11 -24.43 39.73 -19.77
C LYS A 11 -23.83 39.00 -18.57
N ARG A 12 -23.82 37.68 -18.72
CA ARG A 12 -22.99 36.70 -18.01
C ARG A 12 -21.59 37.27 -17.76
N GLN A 13 -21.16 37.29 -16.51
CA GLN A 13 -19.75 37.23 -16.16
C GLN A 13 -19.21 35.92 -16.74
N HIS A 14 -18.28 36.02 -17.68
CA HIS A 14 -17.32 34.96 -17.96
C HIS A 14 -16.05 35.32 -17.20
N ASP A 15 -16.05 34.99 -15.91
CA ASP A 15 -14.78 34.70 -15.26
C ASP A 15 -14.29 33.40 -15.91
N LYS A 16 -13.23 33.54 -16.71
CA LYS A 16 -12.45 32.41 -17.19
C LYS A 16 -11.82 31.75 -15.96
N ILE A 17 -12.53 30.78 -15.41
CA ILE A 17 -11.94 29.75 -14.57
C ILE A 17 -11.01 28.96 -15.50
N THR A 18 -9.73 29.29 -15.47
CA THR A 18 -8.69 28.36 -15.90
C THR A 18 -8.67 27.23 -14.88
N MET A 19 -9.40 26.15 -15.18
CA MET A 19 -9.25 24.89 -14.46
C MET A 19 -7.97 24.23 -14.95
N ASP A 20 -6.93 24.35 -14.12
CA ASP A 20 -5.74 23.50 -14.18
C ASP A 20 -6.19 22.09 -13.78
N THR A 21 -6.51 21.27 -14.79
CA THR A 21 -6.97 19.88 -14.66
C THR A 21 -5.78 18.99 -14.96
N HIS A 22 -5.06 18.57 -13.92
CA HIS A 22 -3.85 17.76 -14.08
C HIS A 22 -4.18 16.37 -14.64
N LEU A 23 -3.80 16.13 -15.90
CA LEU A 23 -3.37 14.81 -16.39
C LEU A 23 -1.91 15.01 -16.86
N ASP A 24 -0.94 14.48 -16.11
CA ASP A 24 0.49 14.80 -16.30
C ASP A 24 1.33 13.56 -16.63
N LEU A 25 1.43 13.24 -17.92
CA LEU A 25 2.47 12.37 -18.48
C LEU A 25 3.75 13.18 -18.74
N ASP A 26 4.18 13.96 -17.75
CA ASP A 26 5.42 14.73 -17.60
C ASP A 26 5.95 15.47 -18.87
N ARG A 27 5.20 16.21 -19.69
CA ARG A 27 3.78 16.58 -19.76
C ARG A 27 3.44 16.41 -21.26
N GLU A 28 2.98 15.21 -21.62
CA GLU A 28 2.73 14.69 -22.99
C GLU A 28 3.96 14.63 -23.94
N LEU A 29 5.19 14.55 -23.39
CA LEU A 29 6.41 14.02 -24.06
C LEU A 29 7.37 15.03 -24.80
N ARG A 30 7.78 16.15 -24.13
CA ARG A 30 9.01 17.02 -24.27
C ARG A 30 8.86 18.51 -24.80
N PRO A 31 9.94 19.34 -24.89
CA PRO A 31 10.31 20.44 -23.99
C PRO A 31 10.01 21.88 -24.52
N GLN A 32 9.57 22.79 -23.63
CA GLN A 32 9.63 24.25 -23.85
C GLN A 32 10.48 24.95 -22.77
N LYS A 33 11.24 25.98 -23.18
CA LYS A 33 12.26 26.70 -22.39
C LYS A 33 11.67 27.65 -21.32
N GLN A 34 12.23 27.52 -20.12
CA GLN A 34 12.42 28.48 -19.02
C GLN A 34 11.25 29.38 -18.58
N GLN A 35 10.75 29.07 -17.37
CA GLN A 35 10.72 30.04 -16.27
C GLN A 35 10.96 29.30 -14.95
N ARG A 36 12.16 29.48 -14.39
CA ARG A 36 12.46 29.14 -12.99
C ARG A 36 11.92 30.27 -12.12
N VAL A 37 11.07 29.94 -11.16
CA VAL A 37 10.83 30.80 -9.99
C VAL A 37 11.48 30.12 -8.79
N GLN A 38 12.34 30.86 -8.11
CA GLN A 38 13.00 30.44 -6.87
C GLN A 38 12.03 30.54 -5.69
N GLY A 39 12.00 29.49 -4.87
CA GLY A 39 11.45 29.52 -3.52
C GLY A 39 10.09 28.85 -3.36
N ALA A 40 10.02 27.94 -2.39
CA ALA A 40 8.84 27.31 -1.79
C ALA A 40 8.09 26.22 -2.59
N SER A 41 8.18 24.98 -2.08
CA SER A 41 7.05 24.39 -1.36
C SER A 41 5.68 24.64 -2.02
N SER A 42 5.45 24.06 -3.18
CA SER A 42 4.09 23.87 -3.68
C SER A 42 3.98 22.47 -4.29
N LYS A 43 3.63 21.54 -3.39
CA LYS A 43 2.96 20.27 -3.66
C LYS A 43 3.60 19.48 -4.80
N ILE A 44 4.66 18.74 -4.48
CA ILE A 44 4.99 17.54 -5.25
C ILE A 44 3.81 16.60 -5.02
N PRO A 45 2.98 16.25 -6.02
CA PRO A 45 2.14 15.08 -5.91
C PRO A 45 3.13 13.92 -5.90
N THR A 46 3.49 13.48 -4.69
CA THR A 46 4.33 12.31 -4.51
C THR A 46 3.54 11.13 -5.05
N ASP A 47 3.99 10.54 -6.15
CA ASP A 47 3.56 9.21 -6.57
C ASP A 47 4.20 8.21 -5.58
N PRO A 48 3.44 7.64 -4.61
CA PRO A 48 4.01 6.68 -3.66
C PRO A 48 4.50 5.39 -4.36
N GLU A 49 4.16 5.18 -5.64
CA GLU A 49 4.66 4.10 -6.48
C GLU A 49 5.83 4.53 -7.37
N ASN A 50 6.52 5.64 -7.06
CA ASN A 50 7.59 6.14 -7.90
C ASN A 50 8.82 5.20 -7.90
N LEU A 51 8.78 4.15 -8.74
CA LEU A 51 9.86 3.20 -8.98
C LEU A 51 11.14 3.85 -9.54
N MET A 52 11.06 5.12 -9.95
CA MET A 52 12.18 5.90 -10.49
C MET A 52 13.38 6.03 -9.57
N ASP A 53 13.21 5.77 -8.27
CA ASP A 53 14.24 5.96 -7.25
C ASP A 53 14.72 4.65 -6.63
N ASN A 54 14.11 3.52 -7.01
CA ASN A 54 14.53 2.17 -6.61
C ASN A 54 15.71 1.62 -7.44
N TRP A 55 16.18 2.35 -8.45
CA TRP A 55 17.27 1.93 -9.33
C TRP A 55 18.58 1.66 -8.59
N TYR A 56 18.93 2.51 -7.62
CA TYR A 56 20.20 2.42 -6.90
C TYR A 56 20.23 1.20 -5.98
N ILE A 57 19.11 0.96 -5.30
CA ILE A 57 18.89 -0.21 -4.47
C ILE A 57 18.96 -1.46 -5.33
N SER A 58 18.28 -1.46 -6.48
CA SER A 58 18.29 -2.58 -7.41
C SER A 58 19.69 -2.86 -7.95
N ALA A 59 20.48 -1.81 -8.23
CA ALA A 59 21.88 -1.93 -8.62
C ALA A 59 22.73 -2.55 -7.49
N LYS A 60 22.67 -2.02 -6.27
CA LYS A 60 23.42 -2.50 -5.12
C LYS A 60 23.07 -3.95 -4.79
N GLU A 61 21.80 -4.30 -4.79
CA GLU A 61 21.35 -5.66 -4.48
C GLU A 61 21.71 -6.64 -5.60
N THR A 62 21.65 -6.24 -6.87
CA THR A 62 22.15 -7.08 -7.97
C THR A 62 23.64 -7.39 -7.81
N ARG A 63 24.44 -6.39 -7.39
CA ARG A 63 25.86 -6.59 -7.09
C ARG A 63 26.07 -7.55 -5.93
N LYS A 64 25.31 -7.35 -4.84
CA LYS A 64 25.32 -8.23 -3.67
C LYS A 64 24.93 -9.67 -4.05
N GLN A 65 23.92 -9.88 -4.89
CA GLN A 65 23.51 -11.22 -5.33
C GLN A 65 24.62 -11.95 -6.11
N ARG A 66 25.39 -11.24 -6.94
CA ARG A 66 26.54 -11.84 -7.65
C ARG A 66 27.61 -12.33 -6.67
N ASP A 67 27.91 -11.49 -5.67
CA ASP A 67 28.99 -11.75 -4.70
C ASP A 67 28.49 -12.53 -3.47
N SER A 68 27.20 -12.89 -3.44
CA SER A 68 26.59 -13.57 -2.31
C SER A 68 27.16 -14.99 -2.19
N PRO A 69 27.54 -15.43 -0.97
CA PRO A 69 27.89 -16.82 -0.74
C PRO A 69 26.66 -17.74 -0.83
N GLU A 70 25.45 -17.19 -0.75
CA GLU A 70 24.19 -17.94 -0.78
C GLU A 70 23.86 -18.43 -2.21
N PRO A 71 23.75 -19.75 -2.44
CA PRO A 71 23.47 -20.31 -3.77
C PRO A 71 22.18 -19.77 -4.40
N ARG A 72 21.15 -19.47 -3.60
CA ARG A 72 19.88 -18.92 -4.11
C ARG A 72 20.07 -17.57 -4.80
N ASP A 73 20.73 -16.63 -4.13
CA ASP A 73 21.00 -15.29 -4.66
C ASP A 73 21.82 -15.35 -5.95
N ARG A 74 22.85 -16.21 -5.93
CA ARG A 74 23.72 -16.41 -7.07
C ARG A 74 22.98 -17.00 -8.26
N ARG A 75 22.11 -17.99 -8.06
CA ARG A 75 21.26 -18.56 -9.13
C ARG A 75 20.34 -17.51 -9.74
N ALA A 76 19.76 -16.63 -8.94
CA ALA A 76 18.90 -15.55 -9.44
C ALA A 76 19.69 -14.58 -10.34
N TRP A 77 20.91 -14.23 -9.94
CA TRP A 77 21.82 -13.44 -10.76
C TRP A 77 22.25 -14.18 -12.05
N GLU A 78 22.63 -15.46 -11.93
CA GLU A 78 23.03 -16.32 -13.05
C GLU A 78 21.90 -16.51 -14.06
N ALA A 79 20.65 -16.65 -13.62
CA ALA A 79 19.47 -16.74 -14.48
C ALA A 79 19.31 -15.47 -15.34
N ARG A 80 19.49 -14.28 -14.75
CA ARG A 80 19.48 -13.02 -15.51
C ARG A 80 20.68 -12.94 -16.45
N ARG A 81 21.86 -13.34 -16.00
CA ARG A 81 23.09 -13.33 -16.80
C ARG A 81 23.03 -14.32 -17.97
N ALA A 82 22.35 -15.46 -17.82
CA ALA A 82 22.18 -16.45 -18.87
C ALA A 82 21.35 -15.93 -20.05
N LEU A 83 20.51 -14.91 -19.81
CA LEU A 83 19.78 -14.20 -20.84
C LEU A 83 20.57 -13.04 -21.46
N HIS A 84 21.81 -12.82 -21.01
CA HIS A 84 22.71 -11.87 -21.65
C HIS A 84 22.99 -12.32 -23.08
N PRO A 85 23.10 -11.39 -24.04
CA PRO A 85 23.26 -11.71 -25.44
C PRO A 85 24.24 -12.84 -25.80
N ILE A 86 23.81 -13.67 -26.74
CA ILE A 86 24.49 -14.86 -27.20
C ILE A 86 25.53 -14.46 -28.25
N PRO A 87 26.77 -15.00 -28.25
CA PRO A 87 27.73 -14.72 -29.31
C PRO A 87 27.14 -14.96 -30.71
N LYS A 88 27.37 -14.03 -31.64
CA LYS A 88 26.86 -13.94 -33.04
C LYS A 88 26.85 -15.26 -33.86
N GLY A 89 27.59 -16.29 -33.45
CA GLY A 89 27.63 -17.62 -34.08
C GLY A 89 26.73 -18.70 -33.46
N LYS A 90 26.10 -18.44 -32.31
CA LYS A 90 25.26 -19.42 -31.57
C LYS A 90 23.76 -19.18 -31.74
N VAL A 91 23.33 -18.05 -32.31
CA VAL A 91 21.92 -17.76 -32.59
C VAL A 91 21.48 -18.56 -33.83
N GLN A 92 20.78 -19.68 -33.61
CA GLN A 92 20.34 -20.60 -34.66
C GLN A 92 18.88 -20.41 -35.08
N TRP A 93 18.26 -19.25 -34.86
CA TRP A 93 16.84 -19.02 -35.14
C TRP A 93 16.60 -17.58 -35.57
N TRP A 94 15.49 -17.34 -36.25
CA TRP A 94 15.01 -16.00 -36.56
C TRP A 94 13.49 -15.97 -36.75
N TRP A 95 12.92 -14.78 -36.58
CA TRP A 95 11.54 -14.47 -36.95
C TRP A 95 11.47 -14.10 -38.44
N GLN A 96 10.64 -14.80 -39.20
CA GLN A 96 10.24 -14.41 -40.55
C GLN A 96 8.99 -13.56 -40.47
N TYR A 97 9.08 -12.30 -40.90
CA TYR A 97 7.94 -11.39 -40.83
C TYR A 97 7.17 -11.38 -42.14
N SER A 98 5.85 -11.50 -42.02
CA SER A 98 4.92 -11.29 -43.12
C SER A 98 4.24 -9.94 -42.95
N ARG A 99 4.61 -8.97 -43.79
CA ARG A 99 3.91 -7.66 -43.86
C ARG A 99 2.43 -7.83 -44.18
N LYS A 100 2.09 -8.82 -45.02
CA LYS A 100 0.72 -9.06 -45.48
C LYS A 100 -0.18 -9.59 -44.37
N SER A 101 0.31 -10.54 -43.57
CA SER A 101 -0.50 -11.16 -42.51
C SER A 101 -0.28 -10.53 -41.13
N ARG A 102 0.62 -9.54 -41.01
CA ARG A 102 1.06 -8.97 -39.73
C ARG A 102 1.42 -10.05 -38.71
N GLN A 103 2.09 -11.10 -39.19
CA GLN A 103 2.54 -12.22 -38.37
C GLN A 103 4.06 -12.34 -38.46
N ARG A 104 4.65 -12.83 -37.39
CA ARG A 104 6.01 -13.36 -37.38
C ARG A 104 5.97 -14.87 -37.24
N LYS A 105 6.79 -15.54 -38.03
CA LYS A 105 6.92 -17.00 -38.07
C LYS A 105 8.28 -17.37 -37.51
N TRP A 106 8.31 -18.20 -36.47
CA TRP A 106 9.57 -18.68 -35.92
C TRP A 106 10.18 -19.72 -36.86
N THR A 107 11.48 -19.61 -37.14
CA THR A 107 12.22 -20.60 -37.95
C THR A 107 13.64 -20.81 -37.43
N VAL A 108 14.13 -22.05 -37.48
CA VAL A 108 15.50 -22.43 -37.11
C VAL A 108 16.41 -22.38 -38.34
N ARG A 109 17.57 -21.74 -38.21
CA ARG A 109 18.65 -21.79 -39.19
C ARG A 109 19.22 -23.20 -39.23
N ARG A 110 18.99 -23.94 -40.32
CA ARG A 110 19.87 -25.08 -40.64
C ARG A 110 21.23 -24.53 -41.04
N ASN A 111 22.29 -24.98 -40.37
CA ASN A 111 23.66 -24.68 -40.76
C ASN A 111 23.84 -24.92 -42.26
N ASP A 112 24.46 -23.95 -42.95
CA ASP A 112 24.68 -23.97 -44.40
C ASP A 112 25.49 -25.19 -44.89
N GLN A 113 26.08 -25.99 -43.98
CA GLN A 113 26.72 -27.27 -44.27
C GLN A 113 25.78 -28.34 -44.86
N HIS A 114 24.45 -28.20 -44.76
CA HIS A 114 23.49 -29.14 -45.37
C HIS A 114 22.95 -28.71 -46.75
N LYS A 115 23.45 -27.62 -47.36
CA LYS A 115 23.04 -27.22 -48.72
C LYS A 115 23.34 -28.28 -49.80
N LEU A 116 24.25 -29.23 -49.54
CA LEU A 116 24.58 -30.33 -50.45
C LEU A 116 23.61 -31.53 -50.41
N SER A 117 22.74 -31.68 -49.39
CA SER A 117 21.80 -32.83 -49.31
C SER A 117 20.38 -32.54 -49.83
N ARG A 118 20.13 -31.36 -50.40
CA ARG A 118 18.81 -30.96 -50.92
C ARG A 118 18.31 -31.77 -52.13
N LYS A 119 19.10 -32.70 -52.68
CA LYS A 119 18.69 -33.53 -53.82
C LYS A 119 18.06 -34.87 -53.47
N THR A 120 18.03 -35.29 -52.21
CA THR A 120 17.46 -36.60 -51.82
C THR A 120 16.82 -36.55 -50.44
N SER A 121 15.57 -36.09 -50.34
CA SER A 121 14.57 -36.63 -49.39
C SER A 121 13.27 -35.84 -49.50
N SER A 122 12.28 -36.46 -50.12
CA SER A 122 10.85 -36.11 -50.03
C SER A 122 10.22 -36.58 -48.70
N LEU A 123 11.03 -36.77 -47.66
CA LEU A 123 10.62 -37.05 -46.28
C LEU A 123 10.96 -35.82 -45.44
N ALA A 124 10.26 -34.71 -45.72
CA ALA A 124 10.37 -33.53 -44.89
C ALA A 124 9.66 -33.82 -43.57
N LEU A 125 10.43 -34.04 -42.50
CA LEU A 125 9.98 -33.81 -41.13
C LEU A 125 9.18 -32.50 -41.12
N GLU A 126 7.93 -32.54 -40.67
CA GLU A 126 7.09 -31.37 -40.48
C GLU A 126 7.89 -30.33 -39.70
N GLU A 127 8.33 -29.28 -40.38
CA GLU A 127 9.05 -28.19 -39.72
C GLU A 127 8.07 -27.51 -38.77
N THR A 128 8.27 -27.69 -37.47
CA THR A 128 7.51 -27.01 -36.44
C THR A 128 7.73 -25.51 -36.60
N SER A 129 6.70 -24.86 -37.12
CA SER A 129 6.71 -23.42 -37.33
C SER A 129 5.54 -22.80 -36.62
N TYR A 130 5.83 -21.80 -35.79
CA TYR A 130 4.86 -21.14 -34.95
C TYR A 130 4.65 -19.72 -35.45
N ASN A 131 3.39 -19.37 -35.72
CA ASN A 131 3.00 -18.05 -36.17
C ASN A 131 2.47 -17.25 -34.98
N LEU A 132 3.02 -16.07 -34.76
CA LEU A 132 2.55 -15.13 -33.74
C LEU A 132 2.16 -13.80 -34.40
N PRO A 133 1.13 -13.12 -33.89
CA PRO A 133 0.78 -11.78 -34.36
C PRO A 133 1.89 -10.77 -34.01
N ILE A 134 2.08 -9.78 -34.88
CA ILE A 134 2.88 -8.59 -34.61
C ILE A 134 1.95 -7.56 -33.96
N GLU A 135 1.97 -7.51 -32.64
CA GLU A 135 1.13 -6.60 -31.83
C GLU A 135 1.63 -5.15 -31.97
N PHE A 136 2.86 -4.92 -31.50
CA PHE A 136 3.69 -3.77 -31.86
C PHE A 136 4.83 -4.27 -32.74
N GLY A 137 5.41 -3.39 -33.57
CA GLY A 137 6.55 -3.83 -34.35
C GLY A 137 6.87 -2.96 -35.54
N ASP A 138 8.11 -2.51 -35.54
CA ASP A 138 8.81 -2.08 -36.73
C ASP A 138 9.78 -3.21 -37.11
N LEU A 139 9.70 -3.69 -38.35
CA LEU A 139 10.55 -4.78 -38.85
C LEU A 139 12.03 -4.49 -38.68
N GLU A 140 12.38 -3.22 -38.78
CA GLU A 140 13.73 -2.76 -38.70
C GLU A 140 14.24 -2.65 -37.28
N ILE A 141 13.43 -2.11 -36.35
CA ILE A 141 13.77 -2.14 -34.92
C ILE A 141 14.02 -3.58 -34.49
N SER A 142 13.09 -4.48 -34.86
CA SER A 142 13.15 -5.89 -34.56
C SER A 142 14.39 -6.58 -35.18
N TRP A 143 14.74 -6.22 -36.41
CA TRP A 143 15.96 -6.69 -37.07
C TRP A 143 17.23 -6.20 -36.36
N ILE A 144 17.33 -4.89 -36.07
CA ILE A 144 18.48 -4.29 -35.36
C ILE A 144 18.64 -4.94 -33.97
N TYR A 145 17.55 -5.15 -33.23
CA TYR A 145 17.58 -5.80 -31.93
C TYR A 145 18.13 -7.23 -32.01
N ARG A 146 17.67 -8.05 -32.96
CA ARG A 146 18.16 -9.43 -33.06
C ARG A 146 19.60 -9.52 -33.55
N ASP A 147 19.93 -8.83 -34.62
CA ASP A 147 21.22 -9.01 -35.30
C ASP A 147 22.37 -8.41 -34.50
N TYR A 148 22.08 -7.46 -33.61
CA TYR A 148 23.08 -6.77 -32.81
C TYR A 148 22.90 -6.98 -31.30
N TRP A 149 21.76 -6.59 -30.72
CA TRP A 149 21.57 -6.73 -29.26
C TRP A 149 21.59 -8.19 -28.83
N VAL A 150 20.74 -9.06 -29.40
CA VAL A 150 20.69 -10.48 -29.03
C VAL A 150 22.00 -11.21 -29.34
N CYS A 151 22.77 -10.72 -30.33
CA CYS A 151 24.07 -11.26 -30.71
C CYS A 151 25.26 -10.73 -29.86
N GLY A 152 25.01 -9.82 -28.92
CA GLY A 152 26.00 -9.27 -27.98
C GLY A 152 26.81 -8.10 -28.52
N ASP A 153 26.45 -7.59 -29.68
CA ASP A 153 27.06 -6.40 -30.27
C ASP A 153 26.30 -5.14 -29.84
N THR A 154 26.40 -4.81 -28.55
CA THR A 154 25.68 -3.67 -27.95
C THR A 154 26.14 -2.33 -28.53
N LYS A 155 27.40 -2.24 -29.00
CA LYS A 155 27.93 -1.06 -29.64
C LYS A 155 27.34 -0.86 -31.03
N GLU A 156 27.42 -1.87 -31.92
CA GLU A 156 26.83 -1.76 -33.25
C GLU A 156 25.30 -1.59 -33.17
N PHE A 157 24.65 -2.20 -32.18
CA PHE A 157 23.23 -1.97 -31.88
C PHE A 157 22.90 -0.49 -31.66
N LEU A 158 23.63 0.18 -30.76
CA LEU A 158 23.42 1.60 -30.46
C LEU A 158 23.77 2.50 -31.65
N GLU A 159 24.83 2.17 -32.39
CA GLU A 159 25.22 2.91 -33.60
C GLU A 159 24.14 2.83 -34.69
N LYS A 160 23.57 1.64 -34.93
CA LYS A 160 22.49 1.44 -35.91
C LYS A 160 21.21 2.14 -35.50
N LEU A 161 20.80 2.03 -34.22
CA LEU A 161 19.62 2.75 -33.73
C LEU A 161 19.80 4.27 -33.82
N ASN A 162 20.92 4.82 -33.36
CA ASN A 162 21.16 6.26 -33.43
C ASN A 162 21.31 6.77 -34.86
N SER A 163 22.02 6.03 -35.72
CA SER A 163 22.15 6.40 -37.14
C SER A 163 20.79 6.45 -37.84
N LYS A 164 19.84 5.62 -37.40
CA LYS A 164 18.54 5.52 -38.06
C LYS A 164 17.47 6.43 -37.45
N PHE A 165 17.43 6.50 -36.13
CA PHE A 165 16.34 7.11 -35.38
C PHE A 165 16.78 8.33 -34.57
N GLY A 166 18.09 8.58 -34.47
CA GLY A 166 18.64 9.69 -33.70
C GLY A 166 18.48 11.02 -34.44
N ILE A 167 18.12 12.06 -33.69
CA ILE A 167 18.11 13.45 -34.12
C ILE A 167 19.05 14.21 -33.19
N ASN A 168 20.10 14.83 -33.74
CA ASN A 168 21.15 15.49 -32.96
C ASN A 168 21.79 14.56 -31.90
N GLY A 169 21.97 13.28 -32.25
CA GLY A 169 22.54 12.28 -31.36
C GLY A 169 21.61 11.79 -30.25
N VAL A 170 20.32 12.13 -30.27
CA VAL A 170 19.32 11.66 -29.28
C VAL A 170 18.15 11.04 -30.02
N ILE A 171 17.70 9.84 -29.62
CA ILE A 171 16.49 9.25 -30.17
C ILE A 171 15.27 9.98 -29.56
N PRO A 172 14.35 10.52 -30.39
CA PRO A 172 13.14 11.16 -29.89
C PRO A 172 12.32 10.20 -29.02
N GLU A 173 11.69 10.72 -27.97
CA GLU A 173 10.99 9.89 -26.99
C GLU A 173 9.88 9.02 -27.59
N GLN A 174 9.11 9.55 -28.53
CA GLN A 174 8.10 8.77 -29.26
C GLN A 174 8.71 7.51 -29.87
N LYS A 175 9.89 7.66 -30.47
CA LYS A 175 10.60 6.55 -31.10
C LYS A 175 11.20 5.61 -30.06
N VAL A 176 11.59 6.10 -28.88
CA VAL A 176 12.01 5.24 -27.76
C VAL A 176 10.84 4.39 -27.26
N TRP A 177 9.65 4.95 -27.13
CA TRP A 177 8.45 4.17 -26.79
C TRP A 177 8.09 3.13 -27.85
N GLU A 178 8.21 3.47 -29.14
CA GLU A 178 8.00 2.51 -30.23
C GLU A 178 9.04 1.37 -30.20
N ILE A 179 10.30 1.68 -29.90
CA ILE A 179 11.34 0.67 -29.69
C ILE A 179 10.96 -0.21 -28.50
N PHE A 180 10.60 0.39 -27.37
CA PHE A 180 10.23 -0.35 -26.15
C PHE A 180 9.07 -1.31 -26.41
N ALA A 181 7.99 -0.82 -27.02
CA ALA A 181 6.84 -1.63 -27.41
C ALA A 181 7.22 -2.75 -28.37
N CYS A 182 8.09 -2.46 -29.35
CA CYS A 182 8.61 -3.48 -30.26
C CYS A 182 9.36 -4.58 -29.49
N LEU A 183 10.28 -4.23 -28.57
CA LEU A 183 11.07 -5.21 -27.82
C LEU A 183 10.21 -6.09 -26.91
N VAL A 184 9.24 -5.51 -26.20
CA VAL A 184 8.31 -6.29 -25.36
C VAL A 184 7.42 -7.19 -26.22
N SER A 185 6.98 -6.70 -27.38
CA SER A 185 6.17 -7.50 -28.30
C SER A 185 6.93 -8.71 -28.85
N GLU A 186 8.27 -8.65 -28.99
CA GLU A 186 9.14 -9.76 -29.40
C GLU A 186 9.07 -10.96 -28.44
N LEU A 187 8.67 -10.72 -27.19
CA LEU A 187 8.47 -11.77 -26.21
C LEU A 187 7.18 -12.56 -26.48
N VAL A 188 7.28 -13.88 -26.39
CA VAL A 188 6.22 -14.87 -26.49
C VAL A 188 5.53 -14.96 -25.14
N PRO A 189 4.21 -14.73 -25.05
CA PRO A 189 3.50 -14.84 -23.78
C PRO A 189 3.44 -16.30 -23.31
N ASP A 190 3.32 -16.51 -22.00
CA ASP A 190 3.44 -17.84 -21.38
C ASP A 190 2.41 -18.85 -21.90
N ASP A 191 1.22 -18.38 -22.25
CA ASP A 191 0.13 -19.17 -22.81
C ASP A 191 0.36 -19.62 -24.27
N LYS A 192 1.43 -19.14 -24.92
CA LYS A 192 1.78 -19.44 -26.32
C LYS A 192 3.17 -20.04 -26.48
N ILE A 193 3.78 -20.50 -25.39
CA ILE A 193 5.09 -21.19 -25.42
C ILE A 193 4.96 -22.54 -26.12
N TRP A 194 6.01 -22.94 -26.83
CA TRP A 194 6.19 -24.29 -27.37
C TRP A 194 7.44 -24.95 -26.75
N PRO A 195 7.56 -26.29 -26.76
CA PRO A 195 8.62 -27.01 -26.02
C PRO A 195 10.05 -26.58 -26.36
N GLU A 196 10.31 -26.15 -27.60
CA GLU A 196 11.63 -25.70 -28.07
C GLU A 196 11.82 -24.18 -28.04
N ALA A 197 10.88 -23.42 -27.46
CA ALA A 197 10.97 -21.98 -27.38
C ALA A 197 12.19 -21.57 -26.53
N PRO A 198 13.12 -20.77 -27.06
CA PRO A 198 14.26 -20.34 -26.28
C PRO A 198 13.86 -19.43 -25.11
N ALA A 199 14.47 -19.63 -23.95
CA ALA A 199 14.14 -18.88 -22.73
C ALA A 199 14.21 -17.35 -22.88
N TYR A 200 15.12 -16.81 -23.71
CA TYR A 200 15.28 -15.37 -23.92
C TYR A 200 14.21 -14.72 -24.81
N ILE A 201 13.31 -15.50 -25.44
CA ILE A 201 12.13 -14.95 -26.11
C ILE A 201 10.84 -15.22 -25.34
N ILE A 202 10.87 -15.96 -24.24
CA ILE A 202 9.68 -16.25 -23.43
C ILE A 202 9.47 -15.11 -22.44
N ALA A 203 8.26 -14.59 -22.35
CA ALA A 203 7.92 -13.48 -21.48
C ALA A 203 7.99 -13.88 -19.99
N SER A 204 9.11 -13.59 -19.36
CA SER A 204 9.34 -13.82 -17.93
C SER A 204 9.81 -12.53 -17.23
N PRO A 205 9.78 -12.47 -15.89
CA PRO A 205 10.39 -11.36 -15.16
C PRO A 205 11.84 -11.08 -15.55
N ASN A 206 12.60 -12.11 -15.93
CA ASN A 206 14.01 -11.98 -16.30
C ASN A 206 14.21 -11.48 -17.75
N THR A 207 13.34 -11.85 -18.69
CA THR A 207 13.39 -11.26 -20.04
C THR A 207 12.87 -9.82 -20.06
N ILE A 208 11.87 -9.49 -19.22
CA ILE A 208 11.44 -8.09 -19.05
C ILE A 208 12.59 -7.25 -18.52
N TRP A 209 13.34 -7.77 -17.56
CA TRP A 209 14.55 -7.12 -17.07
C TRP A 209 15.59 -6.90 -18.19
N GLN A 210 15.79 -7.87 -19.09
CA GLN A 210 16.68 -7.70 -20.25
C GLN A 210 16.19 -6.63 -21.23
N VAL A 211 14.88 -6.50 -21.42
CA VAL A 211 14.30 -5.38 -22.18
C VAL A 211 14.58 -4.06 -21.46
N GLY A 212 14.38 -3.99 -20.13
CA GLY A 212 14.72 -2.81 -19.32
C GLY A 212 16.19 -2.42 -19.45
N LYS A 213 17.11 -3.39 -19.42
CA LYS A 213 18.54 -3.18 -19.67
C LYS A 213 18.76 -2.58 -21.06
N CYS A 214 18.16 -3.17 -22.09
CA CYS A 214 18.28 -2.68 -23.46
C CYS A 214 17.80 -1.23 -23.59
N MET A 215 16.63 -0.92 -23.02
CA MET A 215 16.07 0.43 -23.03
C MET A 215 16.94 1.43 -22.29
N LEU A 216 17.52 1.02 -21.15
CA LEU A 216 18.46 1.84 -20.40
C LEU A 216 19.70 2.16 -21.23
N HIS A 217 20.32 1.16 -21.89
CA HIS A 217 21.43 1.39 -22.82
C HIS A 217 21.07 2.38 -23.93
N ILE A 218 19.84 2.32 -24.45
CA ILE A 218 19.37 3.27 -25.47
C ILE A 218 19.34 4.70 -24.92
N VAL A 219 18.71 4.92 -23.76
CA VAL A 219 18.53 6.28 -23.22
C VAL A 219 19.82 6.86 -22.62
N THR A 220 20.73 6.01 -22.14
CA THR A 220 22.04 6.43 -21.60
C THR A 220 23.17 6.36 -22.63
N GLN A 221 22.92 5.86 -23.85
CA GLN A 221 23.95 5.59 -24.86
C GLN A 221 25.03 4.59 -24.39
N GLY A 222 24.62 3.57 -23.64
CA GLY A 222 25.49 2.53 -23.08
C GLY A 222 26.26 2.97 -21.84
N ARG A 223 26.07 4.20 -21.37
CA ARG A 223 26.64 4.72 -20.12
C ARG A 223 25.96 4.10 -18.91
N PHE A 224 26.64 4.11 -17.77
CA PHE A 224 26.11 3.67 -16.48
C PHE A 224 25.64 2.21 -16.42
N TRP A 225 26.13 1.34 -17.31
CA TRP A 225 25.91 -0.09 -17.17
C TRP A 225 27.21 -0.82 -16.85
N ASP A 226 27.14 -1.71 -15.88
CA ASP A 226 28.25 -2.55 -15.45
C ASP A 226 28.05 -3.95 -16.02
N GLU A 227 28.84 -4.31 -17.03
CA GLU A 227 28.72 -5.61 -17.68
C GLU A 227 29.24 -6.77 -16.82
N ASP A 228 30.11 -6.52 -15.85
CA ASP A 228 30.63 -7.58 -14.97
C ASP A 228 29.61 -7.93 -13.89
N TYR A 229 28.92 -6.91 -13.37
CA TYR A 229 27.86 -7.10 -12.38
C TYR A 229 26.49 -7.32 -13.01
N ASN A 230 26.35 -7.10 -14.32
CA ASN A 230 25.07 -7.09 -15.02
C ASN A 230 24.04 -6.22 -14.28
N ALA A 231 24.44 -5.00 -13.95
CA ALA A 231 23.66 -4.06 -13.14
C ALA A 231 23.91 -2.63 -13.61
N LEU A 232 23.02 -1.71 -13.27
CA LEU A 232 23.29 -0.29 -13.46
C LEU A 232 24.47 0.13 -12.55
N ASN A 233 25.45 0.80 -13.12
CA ASN A 233 26.56 1.41 -12.41
C ASN A 233 26.13 2.78 -11.84
N PRO A 234 26.19 3.00 -10.52
CA PRO A 234 25.80 4.29 -9.93
C PRO A 234 26.72 5.45 -10.32
N LYS A 235 27.92 5.16 -10.86
CA LYS A 235 28.88 6.18 -11.28
C LYS A 235 29.51 5.80 -12.61
N GLU A 236 29.86 6.81 -13.40
CA GLU A 236 30.68 6.67 -14.58
C GLU A 236 31.69 7.81 -14.59
N GLY A 237 32.96 7.49 -14.34
CA GLY A 237 33.95 8.49 -13.94
C GLY A 237 33.48 9.25 -12.69
N ASP A 238 33.51 10.58 -12.74
CA ASP A 238 33.08 11.46 -11.64
C ASP A 238 31.56 11.75 -11.66
N THR A 239 30.83 11.29 -12.68
CA THR A 239 29.39 11.57 -12.80
C THR A 239 28.59 10.48 -12.09
N LYS A 240 27.67 10.87 -11.18
CA LYS A 240 26.68 9.97 -10.58
C LYS A 240 25.49 9.78 -11.52
N PHE A 241 24.93 8.57 -11.60
CA PHE A 241 23.77 8.29 -12.44
C PHE A 241 22.56 9.15 -12.06
N GLY A 242 22.30 9.37 -10.77
CA GLY A 242 21.22 10.25 -10.32
C GLY A 242 21.33 11.68 -10.85
N VAL A 243 22.52 12.27 -10.74
CA VAL A 243 22.83 13.60 -11.30
C VAL A 243 22.66 13.62 -12.83
N PHE A 244 23.13 12.58 -13.53
CA PHE A 244 22.93 12.45 -14.97
C PHE A 244 21.46 12.25 -15.33
N LYS A 245 20.72 11.45 -14.56
CA LYS A 245 19.28 11.23 -14.69
C LYS A 245 18.56 12.57 -14.61
N GLN A 246 18.83 13.37 -13.58
CA GLN A 246 18.18 14.66 -13.38
C GLN A 246 18.56 15.71 -14.43
N LYS A 247 19.86 15.82 -14.76
CA LYS A 247 20.36 16.88 -15.65
C LYS A 247 20.22 16.55 -17.13
N ASP A 248 20.44 15.30 -17.52
CA ASP A 248 20.52 14.88 -18.91
C ASP A 248 19.32 14.05 -19.35
N LEU A 249 18.91 13.06 -18.57
CA LEU A 249 17.79 12.19 -18.96
C LEU A 249 16.46 12.90 -18.82
N GLN A 250 16.15 13.53 -17.68
CA GLN A 250 14.88 14.24 -17.46
C GLN A 250 14.75 15.52 -18.30
N ALA A 251 15.86 16.09 -18.77
CA ALA A 251 15.84 17.17 -19.76
C ALA A 251 15.44 16.67 -21.16
N LYS A 252 15.64 15.37 -21.39
CA LYS A 252 15.31 14.67 -22.62
C LYS A 252 13.99 13.95 -22.40
N TYR A 253 13.95 12.81 -21.76
CA TYR A 253 12.80 11.91 -21.61
C TYR A 253 11.86 12.30 -20.45
N SER A 254 10.56 11.98 -20.59
CA SER A 254 9.59 12.08 -19.48
C SER A 254 9.95 11.18 -18.29
N LYS A 255 9.51 11.57 -17.09
CA LYS A 255 9.56 10.66 -15.92
C LYS A 255 8.77 9.38 -16.16
N SER A 256 7.67 9.41 -16.91
CA SER A 256 6.86 8.20 -17.21
C SER A 256 7.68 7.14 -17.94
N LEU A 257 8.43 7.52 -18.98
CA LEU A 257 9.32 6.59 -19.68
C LEU A 257 10.38 6.02 -18.75
N MET A 258 11.00 6.88 -17.95
CA MET A 258 12.02 6.46 -17.01
C MET A 258 11.47 5.53 -15.91
N LYS A 259 10.24 5.76 -15.40
CA LYS A 259 9.54 4.87 -14.46
C LYS A 259 9.39 3.48 -15.04
N HIS A 260 8.95 3.36 -16.30
CA HIS A 260 8.74 2.06 -16.93
C HIS A 260 10.06 1.33 -17.23
N ILE A 261 11.09 2.04 -17.68
CA ILE A 261 12.43 1.45 -17.90
C ILE A 261 13.02 0.95 -16.58
N LEU A 262 13.01 1.77 -15.54
CA LEU A 262 13.60 1.43 -14.25
C LEU A 262 12.78 0.39 -13.48
N GLY A 263 11.45 0.39 -13.60
CA GLY A 263 10.60 -0.66 -13.02
C GLY A 263 10.84 -2.03 -13.66
N CYS A 264 11.14 -2.11 -14.96
CA CYS A 264 11.60 -3.36 -15.58
C CYS A 264 12.92 -3.87 -14.95
N LEU A 265 13.74 -2.95 -14.45
CA LEU A 265 15.04 -3.23 -13.82
C LEU A 265 14.94 -3.45 -12.30
N SER A 266 13.74 -3.50 -11.71
CA SER A 266 13.59 -3.79 -10.28
C SER A 266 14.26 -5.12 -9.92
N ILE A 267 14.95 -5.15 -8.79
CA ILE A 267 15.57 -6.37 -8.29
C ILE A 267 14.52 -7.44 -7.94
N LYS A 268 13.39 -7.02 -7.35
CA LYS A 268 12.32 -7.92 -6.93
C LYS A 268 11.47 -8.30 -8.13
N GLU A 269 11.42 -9.59 -8.43
CA GLU A 269 10.73 -10.11 -9.62
C GLU A 269 9.25 -9.73 -9.65
N TYR A 270 8.59 -9.73 -8.49
CA TYR A 270 7.17 -9.40 -8.35
C TYR A 270 6.86 -7.90 -8.44
N GLU A 271 7.88 -7.02 -8.38
CA GLU A 271 7.72 -5.57 -8.59
C GLU A 271 7.98 -5.17 -10.06
N ARG A 272 8.45 -6.09 -10.90
CA ARG A 272 8.66 -5.83 -12.33
C ARG A 272 7.32 -5.84 -13.04
N PHE A 273 7.18 -4.99 -14.05
CA PHE A 273 6.03 -5.03 -14.94
C PHE A 273 5.94 -6.38 -15.65
N THR A 274 4.72 -6.89 -15.81
CA THR A 274 4.50 -8.02 -16.71
C THR A 274 4.48 -7.54 -18.16
N ARG A 275 4.63 -8.49 -19.10
CA ARG A 275 4.42 -8.19 -20.53
C ARG A 275 3.04 -7.55 -20.74
N LYS A 276 2.01 -8.06 -20.06
CA LYS A 276 0.63 -7.57 -20.21
C LYS A 276 0.53 -6.10 -19.79
N ASP A 277 1.05 -5.76 -18.60
CA ASP A 277 0.99 -4.38 -18.07
C ASP A 277 1.67 -3.39 -19.02
N LEU A 278 2.86 -3.74 -19.52
CA LEU A 278 3.59 -2.89 -20.47
C LEU A 278 2.82 -2.72 -21.79
N MET A 279 2.24 -3.79 -22.31
CA MET A 279 1.49 -3.76 -23.57
C MET A 279 0.25 -2.87 -23.48
N GLU A 280 -0.51 -2.99 -22.39
CA GLU A 280 -1.65 -2.11 -22.10
C GLU A 280 -1.20 -0.64 -21.96
N HIS A 281 -0.05 -0.40 -21.31
CA HIS A 281 0.52 0.93 -21.21
C HIS A 281 0.94 1.51 -22.58
N PHE A 282 1.57 0.71 -23.43
CA PHE A 282 2.00 1.16 -24.76
C PHE A 282 0.83 1.54 -25.67
N GLU A 283 -0.33 0.87 -25.53
CA GLU A 283 -1.54 1.27 -26.25
C GLU A 283 -1.99 2.67 -25.85
N LYS A 284 -1.95 2.99 -24.54
CA LYS A 284 -2.26 4.34 -24.03
C LYS A 284 -1.28 5.39 -24.57
N VAL A 285 0.04 5.11 -24.47
CA VAL A 285 1.09 6.02 -24.98
C VAL A 285 0.95 6.25 -26.49
N ARG A 286 0.64 5.20 -27.25
CA ARG A 286 0.42 5.33 -28.69
C ARG A 286 -0.85 6.14 -28.99
N ALA A 287 -1.93 5.93 -28.25
CA ALA A 287 -3.16 6.70 -28.40
C ALA A 287 -2.91 8.19 -28.12
N VAL A 288 -2.08 8.50 -27.12
CA VAL A 288 -1.61 9.84 -26.76
C VAL A 288 -0.87 10.49 -27.94
N TYR A 289 0.18 9.84 -28.46
CA TYR A 289 0.92 10.38 -29.60
C TYR A 289 0.09 10.48 -30.89
N ALA A 290 -0.94 9.65 -31.03
CA ALA A 290 -1.88 9.72 -32.15
C ALA A 290 -2.96 10.80 -31.97
N GLY A 291 -3.04 11.46 -30.81
CA GLY A 291 -4.11 12.42 -30.48
C GLY A 291 -5.49 11.77 -30.37
N THR A 292 -5.54 10.46 -30.15
CA THR A 292 -6.76 9.64 -30.04
C THR A 292 -7.06 9.18 -28.61
N TYR A 293 -6.16 9.49 -27.68
CA TYR A 293 -6.35 9.16 -26.28
C TYR A 293 -7.53 9.96 -25.74
N VAL A 294 -8.59 9.23 -25.39
CA VAL A 294 -9.65 9.74 -24.53
C VAL A 294 -9.27 9.26 -23.14
N PRO A 295 -8.86 10.15 -22.22
CA PRO A 295 -8.67 9.73 -20.85
C PRO A 295 -9.96 9.06 -20.37
N PRO A 296 -9.89 7.97 -19.57
CA PRO A 296 -11.07 7.50 -18.89
C PRO A 296 -11.71 8.71 -18.19
N PRO A 297 -13.05 8.80 -18.16
CA PRO A 297 -13.71 9.88 -17.43
C PRO A 297 -13.05 9.96 -16.06
N ILE A 298 -12.48 11.12 -15.76
CA ILE A 298 -11.92 11.39 -14.45
C ILE A 298 -13.11 11.18 -13.52
N GLU A 299 -13.11 10.09 -12.75
CA GLU A 299 -13.93 10.02 -11.56
C GLU A 299 -13.58 11.30 -10.81
N GLU A 300 -14.57 12.21 -10.67
CA GLU A 300 -14.36 13.53 -10.08
C GLU A 300 -13.48 13.32 -8.85
N GLN A 301 -12.31 13.98 -8.80
CA GLN A 301 -11.38 13.80 -7.69
C GLN A 301 -12.17 14.05 -6.41
N LEU A 302 -12.43 12.97 -5.69
CA LEU A 302 -13.28 12.98 -4.50
C LEU A 302 -12.54 13.62 -3.30
N ASP A 303 -11.39 14.26 -3.57
CA ASP A 303 -10.61 15.09 -2.65
C ASP A 303 -11.19 16.51 -2.47
N GLY A 304 -12.20 16.88 -3.26
CA GLY A 304 -12.91 18.16 -3.11
C GLY A 304 -13.68 18.26 -1.78
N PRO A 305 -14.03 19.48 -1.32
CA PRO A 305 -14.86 19.66 -0.13
C PRO A 305 -16.25 19.05 -0.37
N TYR A 306 -16.74 18.29 0.61
CA TYR A 306 -18.08 17.72 0.60
C TYR A 306 -19.09 18.69 1.21
N GLU A 307 -20.24 18.81 0.53
CA GLU A 307 -21.40 19.51 1.05
C GLU A 307 -22.40 18.49 1.63
N PRO A 308 -22.66 18.50 2.95
CA PRO A 308 -23.56 17.54 3.60
C PRO A 308 -24.96 17.48 2.99
N SER A 309 -25.33 16.28 2.54
CA SER A 309 -26.69 15.96 2.09
C SER A 309 -27.65 15.65 3.25
N ASP A 310 -27.12 15.29 4.41
CA ASP A 310 -27.86 14.96 5.63
C ASP A 310 -27.28 15.73 6.83
N PRO A 311 -28.13 16.31 7.72
CA PRO A 311 -27.67 17.12 8.85
C PRO A 311 -26.82 16.36 9.87
N ARG A 312 -26.83 15.02 9.85
CA ARG A 312 -25.98 14.21 10.73
C ARG A 312 -24.52 14.16 10.26
N ILE A 313 -24.25 14.54 9.01
CA ILE A 313 -22.91 14.53 8.42
C ILE A 313 -22.22 15.86 8.71
N PRO A 314 -21.03 15.87 9.34
CA PRO A 314 -20.32 17.10 9.63
C PRO A 314 -19.80 17.79 8.36
N ARG A 315 -19.75 19.12 8.41
CA ARG A 315 -19.06 19.93 7.38
C ARG A 315 -17.55 19.85 7.57
N GLY A 316 -16.79 20.05 6.48
CA GLY A 316 -15.32 20.03 6.50
C GLY A 316 -14.68 18.69 6.14
N LEU A 317 -15.49 17.76 5.62
CA LEU A 317 -15.06 16.49 5.06
C LEU A 317 -14.68 16.63 3.56
N THR A 318 -13.90 15.70 3.04
CA THR A 318 -13.74 15.49 1.60
C THR A 318 -14.94 14.76 1.00
N GLN A 319 -15.10 14.78 -0.32
CA GLN A 319 -16.18 14.06 -1.01
C GLN A 319 -16.15 12.55 -0.70
N GLU A 320 -14.98 11.90 -0.66
CA GLU A 320 -14.87 10.48 -0.26
C GLU A 320 -15.37 10.25 1.16
N GLU A 321 -14.94 11.10 2.09
CA GLU A 321 -15.33 11.01 3.50
C GLU A 321 -16.84 11.25 3.66
N GLY A 322 -17.41 12.21 2.93
CA GLY A 322 -18.85 12.48 2.93
C GLY A 322 -19.67 11.33 2.37
N LEU A 323 -19.26 10.74 1.24
CA LEU A 323 -19.89 9.57 0.64
C LEU A 323 -19.82 8.35 1.57
N PHE A 324 -18.75 8.21 2.35
CA PHE A 324 -18.68 7.20 3.40
C PHE A 324 -19.80 7.38 4.43
N TYR A 325 -20.05 8.61 4.93
CA TYR A 325 -21.19 8.88 5.82
C TYR A 325 -22.56 8.59 5.19
N GLU A 326 -22.74 8.93 3.92
CA GLU A 326 -23.99 8.59 3.20
C GLU A 326 -24.23 7.08 3.20
N GLY A 327 -23.18 6.29 2.94
CA GLY A 327 -23.25 4.84 3.02
C GLY A 327 -23.59 4.33 4.43
N LEU A 328 -23.05 4.94 5.49
CA LEU A 328 -23.41 4.60 6.87
C LEU A 328 -24.89 4.87 7.15
N ILE A 329 -25.43 6.00 6.66
CA ILE A 329 -26.84 6.34 6.83
C ILE A 329 -27.74 5.31 6.14
N GLU A 330 -27.37 4.82 4.96
CA GLU A 330 -28.09 3.75 4.27
C GLU A 330 -28.10 2.46 5.08
N ILE A 331 -26.94 2.05 5.63
CA ILE A 331 -26.83 0.86 6.49
C ILE A 331 -27.77 0.96 7.71
N VAL A 332 -27.80 2.11 8.38
CA VAL A 332 -28.68 2.32 9.53
C VAL A 332 -30.15 2.17 9.12
N LYS A 333 -30.55 2.78 8.00
CA LYS A 333 -31.93 2.65 7.48
C LYS A 333 -32.26 1.19 7.16
N ASP A 334 -31.34 0.46 6.55
CA ASP A 334 -31.53 -0.95 6.22
C ASP A 334 -31.68 -1.82 7.48
N ARG A 335 -30.84 -1.60 8.49
CA ARG A 335 -30.94 -2.27 9.79
C ARG A 335 -32.26 -1.96 10.50
N GLU A 336 -32.71 -0.70 10.49
CA GLU A 336 -34.00 -0.31 11.07
C GLU A 336 -35.19 -0.96 10.35
N MET A 337 -35.15 -1.04 9.02
CA MET A 337 -36.18 -1.71 8.23
C MET A 337 -36.22 -3.22 8.53
N GLN A 338 -35.06 -3.86 8.65
CA GLN A 338 -34.96 -5.27 9.01
C GLN A 338 -35.43 -5.53 10.45
N PHE A 339 -35.02 -4.69 11.40
CA PHE A 339 -35.50 -4.77 12.79
C PHE A 339 -37.03 -4.64 12.88
N LYS A 340 -37.65 -3.72 12.14
CA LYS A 340 -39.12 -3.62 12.09
C LYS A 340 -39.80 -4.88 11.54
N LYS A 341 -39.09 -5.68 10.74
CA LYS A 341 -39.60 -6.91 10.11
C LYS A 341 -39.51 -8.12 11.02
N ASP A 342 -38.41 -8.28 11.77
CA ASP A 342 -38.15 -9.50 12.56
C ASP A 342 -37.84 -9.28 14.03
N GLY A 343 -37.70 -8.04 14.48
CA GLY A 343 -37.39 -7.69 15.87
C GLY A 343 -35.95 -7.98 16.30
N ILE A 344 -35.05 -8.33 15.38
CA ILE A 344 -33.65 -8.67 15.69
C ILE A 344 -32.77 -7.44 15.53
N ASP A 345 -32.15 -7.01 16.63
CA ASP A 345 -31.17 -5.92 16.59
C ASP A 345 -29.86 -6.43 15.98
N ARG A 346 -29.48 -5.81 14.86
CA ARG A 346 -28.27 -6.15 14.10
C ARG A 346 -27.12 -5.20 14.39
N LYS A 347 -27.33 -4.20 15.23
CA LYS A 347 -26.29 -3.27 15.63
C LYS A 347 -25.28 -3.98 16.53
N PRO A 348 -23.97 -3.94 16.22
CA PRO A 348 -22.97 -4.47 17.13
C PRO A 348 -22.96 -3.70 18.45
N HIS A 349 -23.05 -4.42 19.56
CA HIS A 349 -22.91 -3.88 20.91
C HIS A 349 -21.51 -4.18 21.43
N ILE A 350 -20.68 -3.15 21.56
CA ILE A 350 -19.24 -3.29 21.72
C ILE A 350 -18.82 -2.98 23.15
N VAL A 351 -18.09 -3.90 23.76
CA VAL A 351 -17.26 -3.64 24.95
C VAL A 351 -15.79 -3.70 24.54
N THR A 352 -15.03 -2.68 24.92
CA THR A 352 -13.65 -2.51 24.43
C THR A 352 -12.64 -2.66 25.56
N ILE A 353 -11.58 -3.41 25.32
CA ILE A 353 -10.40 -3.53 26.20
C ILE A 353 -9.22 -2.89 25.46
N THR A 354 -8.56 -1.92 26.09
CA THR A 354 -7.66 -0.94 25.46
C THR A 354 -6.53 -0.52 26.41
N ASP A 355 -5.39 -0.06 25.89
CA ASP A 355 -4.25 0.45 26.66
C ASP A 355 -3.94 1.92 26.35
N LEU A 356 -5.03 2.72 26.26
CA LEU A 356 -5.03 4.17 26.06
C LEU A 356 -3.81 4.92 26.56
N ALA A 357 -3.35 5.85 25.74
CA ALA A 357 -2.18 6.69 25.96
C ALA A 357 -0.83 5.94 25.86
N LYS A 358 -0.81 4.64 25.51
CA LYS A 358 0.44 3.92 25.21
C LYS A 358 1.11 4.49 23.96
N ASP A 359 0.29 4.82 22.98
CA ASP A 359 0.61 5.48 21.72
C ASP A 359 -0.63 6.22 21.19
N TYR A 360 -0.63 6.60 19.91
CA TYR A 360 -1.78 7.27 19.31
C TYR A 360 -2.92 6.31 18.91
N ASP A 361 -2.68 5.00 18.83
CA ASP A 361 -3.59 4.03 18.19
C ASP A 361 -4.91 3.89 18.94
N ASP A 362 -4.86 3.68 20.26
CA ASP A 362 -6.06 3.50 21.08
C ASP A 362 -6.97 4.73 21.06
N LEU A 363 -6.39 5.94 21.05
CA LEU A 363 -7.19 7.17 21.00
C LEU A 363 -7.81 7.36 19.60
N MET A 364 -7.09 7.01 18.52
CA MET A 364 -7.68 6.96 17.18
C MET A 364 -8.86 5.98 17.14
N ALA A 365 -8.70 4.80 17.74
CA ALA A 365 -9.74 3.78 17.84
C ALA A 365 -10.95 4.28 18.64
N MET A 366 -10.73 4.89 19.80
CA MET A 366 -11.81 5.48 20.63
C MET A 366 -12.59 6.56 19.87
N MET A 367 -11.89 7.43 19.13
CA MET A 367 -12.53 8.45 18.29
C MET A 367 -13.39 7.83 17.20
N CYS A 368 -12.90 6.78 16.53
CA CYS A 368 -13.67 6.06 15.53
C CYS A 368 -14.90 5.35 16.12
N LEU A 369 -14.75 4.69 17.27
CA LEU A 369 -15.85 4.05 17.99
C LEU A 369 -16.93 5.07 18.34
N LYS A 370 -16.54 6.19 18.95
CA LYS A 370 -17.48 7.25 19.34
C LYS A 370 -18.28 7.75 18.15
N GLU A 371 -17.66 7.88 16.99
CA GLU A 371 -18.32 8.40 15.80
C GLU A 371 -19.26 7.37 15.16
N PHE A 372 -18.88 6.09 15.12
CA PHE A 372 -19.80 5.03 14.74
C PHE A 372 -21.01 4.93 15.68
N ASP A 373 -20.81 5.10 16.99
CA ASP A 373 -21.89 5.10 17.98
C ASP A 373 -22.86 6.26 17.76
N ARG A 374 -22.33 7.48 17.54
CA ARG A 374 -23.14 8.67 17.20
C ARG A 374 -23.97 8.43 15.94
N MET A 375 -23.37 7.80 14.92
CA MET A 375 -24.07 7.48 13.68
C MET A 375 -25.05 6.30 13.81
N GLY A 376 -25.13 5.64 14.97
CA GLY A 376 -26.00 4.48 15.20
C GLY A 376 -25.54 3.19 14.53
N ILE A 377 -24.29 3.15 14.05
CA ILE A 377 -23.68 1.97 13.41
C ILE A 377 -23.27 0.94 14.46
N ILE A 378 -22.85 1.38 15.64
CA ILE A 378 -22.59 0.50 16.78
C ILE A 378 -23.29 1.05 18.02
N GLN A 379 -23.28 0.27 19.10
CA GLN A 379 -23.54 0.76 20.44
C GLN A 379 -22.34 0.44 21.32
N ILE A 380 -21.70 1.45 21.89
CA ILE A 380 -20.66 1.27 22.90
C ILE A 380 -21.34 0.96 24.24
N GLU A 381 -20.91 -0.12 24.89
CA GLU A 381 -21.39 -0.53 26.21
C GLU A 381 -20.40 -0.20 27.33
N GLY A 382 -19.10 -0.05 27.01
CA GLY A 382 -18.10 0.43 27.96
C GLY A 382 -16.66 0.14 27.55
N PHE A 383 -15.72 0.70 28.31
CA PHE A 383 -14.27 0.53 28.12
C PHE A 383 -13.60 -0.01 29.39
N VAL A 384 -12.62 -0.90 29.22
CA VAL A 384 -11.70 -1.32 30.27
C VAL A 384 -10.29 -0.94 29.83
N ALA A 385 -9.67 0.00 30.55
CA ALA A 385 -8.32 0.47 30.24
C ALA A 385 -7.28 -0.29 31.08
N ASN A 386 -6.45 -1.11 30.44
CA ASN A 386 -5.46 -1.97 31.09
C ASN A 386 -4.02 -1.57 30.74
N LEU A 387 -3.05 -2.34 31.23
CA LEU A 387 -1.60 -2.08 31.25
C LEU A 387 -1.17 -0.94 32.17
N MET A 388 -0.03 -1.13 32.84
CA MET A 388 0.54 -0.14 33.74
C MET A 388 0.83 1.20 33.02
N PRO A 389 0.44 2.36 33.58
CA PRO A 389 -0.37 2.57 34.78
C PRO A 389 -1.89 2.59 34.50
N ALA A 390 -2.59 1.47 34.75
CA ALA A 390 -3.97 1.25 34.31
C ALA A 390 -4.97 2.32 34.79
N GLU A 391 -4.82 2.79 36.04
CA GLU A 391 -5.68 3.86 36.58
C GLU A 391 -5.55 5.16 35.79
N ARG A 392 -4.31 5.56 35.47
CA ARG A 392 -4.07 6.78 34.70
C ARG A 392 -4.56 6.65 33.25
N ARG A 393 -4.48 5.46 32.65
CA ARG A 393 -5.06 5.17 31.33
C ARG A 393 -6.58 5.29 31.34
N ALA A 394 -7.23 4.80 32.40
CA ALA A 394 -8.68 4.95 32.57
C ALA A 394 -9.08 6.42 32.79
N LEU A 395 -8.31 7.20 33.56
CA LEU A 395 -8.53 8.65 33.72
C LEU A 395 -8.33 9.42 32.40
N PHE A 396 -7.32 9.04 31.61
CA PHE A 396 -7.10 9.55 30.27
C PHE A 396 -8.32 9.29 29.39
N GLY A 397 -8.80 8.04 29.34
CA GLY A 397 -9.97 7.67 28.55
C GLY A 397 -11.24 8.38 29.00
N ARG A 398 -11.45 8.53 30.32
CA ARG A 398 -12.58 9.29 30.87
C ARG A 398 -12.56 10.73 30.38
N GLY A 399 -11.42 11.39 30.48
CA GLY A 399 -11.22 12.76 30.01
C GLY A 399 -11.41 12.93 28.50
N ALA A 400 -10.93 11.95 27.72
CA ALA A 400 -11.12 11.93 26.27
C ALA A 400 -12.60 11.75 25.88
N LEU A 401 -13.31 10.82 26.53
CA LEU A 401 -14.75 10.62 26.32
C LEU A 401 -15.55 11.88 26.68
N ASP A 402 -15.22 12.54 27.79
CA ASP A 402 -15.88 13.78 28.20
C ASP A 402 -15.65 14.90 27.18
N SER A 403 -14.41 15.02 26.66
CA SER A 403 -14.07 15.97 25.60
C SER A 403 -14.80 15.67 24.28
N LEU A 404 -15.08 14.40 24.01
CA LEU A 404 -15.87 13.95 22.86
C LEU A 404 -17.39 14.03 23.10
N GLY A 405 -17.82 14.63 24.22
CA GLY A 405 -19.24 14.82 24.56
C GLY A 405 -19.94 13.54 25.02
N ARG A 406 -19.20 12.55 25.54
CA ARG A 406 -19.70 11.23 25.97
C ARG A 406 -19.48 10.93 27.46
N PRO A 407 -19.96 11.79 28.39
CA PRO A 407 -19.88 11.52 29.82
C PRO A 407 -20.75 10.33 30.26
N ASP A 408 -21.67 9.88 29.40
CA ASP A 408 -22.58 8.75 29.62
C ASP A 408 -21.90 7.38 29.54
N LEU A 409 -20.84 7.25 28.75
CA LEU A 409 -20.21 5.96 28.49
C LEU A 409 -19.31 5.53 29.65
N PRO A 410 -19.47 4.34 30.24
CA PRO A 410 -18.64 3.92 31.36
C PRO A 410 -17.22 3.54 30.91
N ILE A 411 -16.24 3.85 31.76
CA ILE A 411 -14.86 3.39 31.63
C ILE A 411 -14.34 2.93 33.00
N ALA A 412 -13.63 1.81 33.01
CA ALA A 412 -13.10 1.18 34.21
C ALA A 412 -11.59 0.98 34.14
N LYS A 413 -10.99 0.86 35.32
CA LYS A 413 -9.58 0.52 35.50
C LYS A 413 -9.41 -1.01 35.36
N GLY A 414 -8.69 -1.44 34.34
CA GLY A 414 -8.35 -2.84 34.12
C GLY A 414 -7.08 -3.28 34.84
N SER A 415 -6.60 -4.45 34.44
CA SER A 415 -5.38 -5.08 34.94
C SER A 415 -4.12 -4.28 34.59
N VAL A 416 -3.08 -4.39 35.43
CA VAL A 416 -1.83 -3.65 35.24
C VAL A 416 -0.87 -4.29 34.23
N GLY A 417 -1.20 -5.44 33.64
CA GLY A 417 -0.24 -6.14 32.80
C GLY A 417 0.78 -6.94 33.61
N ASP A 418 2.00 -7.03 33.06
CA ASP A 418 3.17 -7.54 33.78
C ASP A 418 3.64 -6.52 34.84
N ALA A 419 3.28 -6.77 36.10
CA ALA A 419 3.66 -5.94 37.24
C ALA A 419 5.18 -5.90 37.51
N GLN A 420 5.96 -6.82 36.94
CA GLN A 420 7.42 -6.84 37.05
C GLN A 420 8.11 -6.08 35.91
N ARG A 421 7.37 -5.73 34.85
CA ARG A 421 7.91 -4.98 33.72
C ARG A 421 8.26 -3.57 34.17
N GLN A 422 9.52 -3.18 33.98
CA GLN A 422 9.93 -1.80 34.19
C GLN A 422 9.14 -0.90 33.23
N LEU A 423 8.47 0.11 33.79
CA LEU A 423 7.86 1.19 33.02
C LEU A 423 8.96 1.88 32.23
N ASN A 424 8.93 1.70 30.90
CA ASN A 424 9.60 2.64 30.03
C ASN A 424 8.77 3.93 30.12
N ASN A 425 9.23 4.91 30.89
CA ASN A 425 8.62 6.23 30.93
C ASN A 425 8.88 6.93 29.59
N TYR A 426 8.10 6.57 28.57
CA TYR A 426 8.09 7.31 27.34
C TYR A 426 7.35 8.62 27.60
N LEU A 427 8.06 9.74 27.37
CA LEU A 427 7.52 11.09 27.57
C LEU A 427 6.15 11.25 26.89
N HIS A 428 5.99 10.71 25.68
CA HIS A 428 4.78 10.86 24.88
C HIS A 428 3.50 10.22 25.45
N GLU A 429 3.55 9.34 26.45
CA GLU A 429 2.32 8.66 26.89
C GLU A 429 1.31 9.64 27.50
N PHE A 430 1.74 10.46 28.46
CA PHE A 430 0.83 11.35 29.20
C PHE A 430 1.20 12.85 29.12
N ASP A 431 2.16 13.22 28.28
CA ASP A 431 2.49 14.63 28.02
C ASP A 431 1.34 15.34 27.28
N ASN A 432 1.13 16.63 27.58
CA ASN A 432 0.11 17.48 26.94
C ASN A 432 -1.33 16.96 27.13
N THR A 433 -1.61 16.36 28.29
CA THR A 433 -2.93 15.82 28.65
C THR A 433 -3.70 16.70 29.63
N GLU A 434 -3.07 17.75 30.16
CA GLU A 434 -3.58 18.62 31.23
C GLU A 434 -4.91 19.29 30.88
N ASP A 435 -5.16 19.51 29.59
CA ASP A 435 -6.38 20.16 29.08
C ASP A 435 -7.62 19.25 29.14
N PHE A 436 -7.45 17.93 29.24
CA PHE A 436 -8.58 17.01 29.12
C PHE A 436 -8.57 15.80 30.06
N ILE A 437 -7.42 15.35 30.58
CA ILE A 437 -7.37 14.16 31.46
C ILE A 437 -8.28 14.37 32.67
N ALA A 438 -9.01 13.31 33.05
CA ALA A 438 -9.87 13.39 34.22
C ALA A 438 -9.03 13.57 35.50
N PRO A 439 -9.50 14.35 36.50
CA PRO A 439 -8.80 14.52 37.77
C PRO A 439 -8.58 13.17 38.49
N GLU A 440 -7.48 13.03 39.23
CA GLU A 440 -7.19 11.82 40.02
C GLU A 440 -8.27 11.49 41.06
N SER A 441 -9.08 12.48 41.47
CA SER A 441 -10.23 12.28 42.36
C SER A 441 -11.44 11.63 41.68
N THR A 442 -11.39 11.37 40.37
CA THR A 442 -12.48 10.74 39.62
C THR A 442 -12.61 9.28 40.03
N SER A 443 -13.80 8.91 40.48
CA SER A 443 -14.09 7.51 40.86
C SER A 443 -14.19 6.63 39.61
N LEU A 444 -13.34 5.62 39.55
CA LEU A 444 -13.33 4.60 38.49
C LEU A 444 -13.79 3.26 39.05
N LEU A 445 -14.57 2.53 38.27
CA LEU A 445 -14.93 1.14 38.58
C LEU A 445 -13.73 0.21 38.35
N ASP A 446 -13.75 -0.94 39.00
CA ASP A 446 -12.90 -2.06 38.62
C ASP A 446 -13.34 -2.65 37.27
N GLY A 447 -12.38 -3.08 36.45
CA GLY A 447 -12.61 -3.63 35.13
C GLY A 447 -13.50 -4.87 35.14
N GLN A 448 -13.27 -5.80 36.08
CA GLN A 448 -14.05 -7.04 36.19
C GLN A 448 -15.47 -6.73 36.67
N ASP A 449 -15.65 -5.75 37.56
CA ASP A 449 -16.97 -5.29 37.99
C ASP A 449 -17.76 -4.69 36.82
N LEU A 450 -17.11 -3.86 35.98
CA LEU A 450 -17.77 -3.29 34.79
C LEU A 450 -18.14 -4.38 33.79
N LEU A 451 -17.25 -5.32 33.50
CA LEU A 451 -17.54 -6.45 32.60
C LEU A 451 -18.71 -7.30 33.13
N THR A 452 -18.69 -7.64 34.42
CA THR A 452 -19.78 -8.38 35.07
C THR A 452 -21.12 -7.66 34.92
N ARG A 453 -21.13 -6.35 35.19
CA ARG A 453 -22.32 -5.52 35.03
C ARG A 453 -22.83 -5.52 33.58
N ILE A 454 -21.94 -5.26 32.62
CA ILE A 454 -22.30 -5.21 31.19
C ILE A 454 -22.87 -6.56 30.75
N PHE A 455 -22.19 -7.67 31.00
CA PHE A 455 -22.64 -8.99 30.55
C PHE A 455 -23.85 -9.53 31.32
N THR A 456 -24.17 -8.97 32.48
CA THR A 456 -25.41 -9.28 33.22
C THR A 456 -26.60 -8.47 32.70
N GLU A 457 -26.40 -7.18 32.40
CA GLU A 457 -27.50 -6.25 32.10
C GLU A 457 -27.82 -6.13 30.61
N LYS A 458 -26.83 -6.30 29.72
CA LYS A 458 -26.95 -5.93 28.30
C LYS A 458 -27.30 -7.09 27.37
N PRO A 459 -26.75 -8.30 27.53
CA PRO A 459 -27.16 -9.42 26.72
C PRO A 459 -28.61 -9.81 26.98
N THR A 460 -29.32 -10.17 25.92
CA THR A 460 -30.63 -10.79 25.97
C THR A 460 -30.63 -11.99 25.01
N LYS A 461 -31.75 -12.72 24.91
CA LYS A 461 -31.87 -13.84 23.97
C LYS A 461 -31.56 -13.42 22.52
N ASP A 462 -31.93 -12.20 22.14
CA ASP A 462 -31.86 -11.69 20.77
C ASP A 462 -30.78 -10.60 20.61
N LYS A 463 -30.00 -10.31 21.66
CA LYS A 463 -28.93 -9.31 21.67
C LYS A 463 -27.72 -9.85 22.40
N LYS A 464 -26.59 -9.95 21.71
CA LYS A 464 -25.30 -10.37 22.27
C LYS A 464 -24.24 -9.32 22.01
N LEU A 465 -23.10 -9.44 22.69
CA LEU A 465 -22.03 -8.45 22.68
C LEU A 465 -20.86 -8.87 21.79
N THR A 466 -20.24 -7.89 21.14
CA THR A 466 -18.94 -8.01 20.51
C THR A 466 -17.89 -7.54 21.51
N VAL A 467 -16.89 -8.38 21.77
CA VAL A 467 -15.70 -7.98 22.54
C VAL A 467 -14.65 -7.47 21.56
N LEU A 468 -14.28 -6.20 21.68
CA LEU A 468 -13.18 -5.59 20.94
C LEU A 468 -11.94 -5.54 21.84
N THR A 469 -10.90 -6.29 21.48
CA THR A 469 -9.63 -6.26 22.22
C THR A 469 -8.53 -5.63 21.37
N ILE A 470 -8.16 -4.41 21.73
CA ILE A 470 -7.09 -3.65 21.10
C ILE A 470 -5.87 -3.49 22.01
N SER A 471 -5.87 -4.19 23.15
CA SER A 471 -4.74 -4.28 24.07
C SER A 471 -4.52 -5.73 24.56
N SER A 472 -3.77 -5.89 25.66
CA SER A 472 -3.59 -7.17 26.33
C SER A 472 -4.91 -7.90 26.62
N LEU A 473 -4.91 -9.22 26.45
CA LEU A 473 -6.09 -10.09 26.65
C LEU A 473 -6.32 -10.50 28.11
N MET A 474 -5.55 -9.97 29.06
CA MET A 474 -5.58 -10.34 30.48
C MET A 474 -6.97 -10.24 31.10
N ASP A 475 -7.61 -9.08 30.97
CA ASP A 475 -8.89 -8.81 31.63
C ASP A 475 -10.00 -9.74 31.11
N ILE A 476 -10.04 -9.99 29.79
CA ILE A 476 -11.03 -10.91 29.23
C ILE A 476 -10.67 -12.37 29.48
N ALA A 477 -9.39 -12.71 29.55
CA ALA A 477 -8.94 -14.05 29.92
C ALA A 477 -9.38 -14.38 31.36
N GLN A 478 -9.13 -13.47 32.31
CA GLN A 478 -9.61 -13.59 33.68
C GLN A 478 -11.14 -13.72 33.72
N PHE A 479 -11.85 -12.83 33.03
CA PHE A 479 -13.31 -12.86 32.96
C PHE A 479 -13.84 -14.19 32.38
N SER A 480 -13.17 -14.76 31.39
CA SER A 480 -13.55 -16.04 30.77
C SER A 480 -13.41 -17.23 31.71
N GLN A 481 -12.51 -17.14 32.70
CA GLN A 481 -12.28 -18.17 33.70
C GLN A 481 -13.23 -18.02 34.89
N GLU A 482 -13.45 -16.79 35.37
CA GLU A 482 -14.27 -16.52 36.55
C GLU A 482 -15.77 -16.49 36.23
N HIS A 483 -16.14 -16.08 35.02
CA HIS A 483 -17.50 -15.86 34.57
C HIS A 483 -17.81 -16.58 33.25
N THR A 484 -17.28 -17.80 33.06
CA THR A 484 -17.37 -18.60 31.81
C THR A 484 -18.76 -18.62 31.19
N GLU A 485 -19.79 -18.97 31.97
CA GLU A 485 -21.16 -19.09 31.46
C GLU A 485 -21.77 -17.74 31.10
N LEU A 486 -21.45 -16.69 31.85
CA LEU A 486 -21.93 -15.34 31.58
C LEU A 486 -21.35 -14.83 30.25
N LEU A 487 -20.04 -15.00 30.05
CA LEU A 487 -19.36 -14.62 28.83
C LEU A 487 -19.85 -15.43 27.64
N ARG A 488 -19.84 -16.77 27.74
CA ARG A 488 -20.26 -17.70 26.67
C ARG A 488 -21.67 -17.39 26.16
N ASN A 489 -22.61 -17.14 27.08
CA ASN A 489 -23.99 -16.90 26.70
C ASN A 489 -24.19 -15.48 26.15
N GLY A 490 -23.42 -14.50 26.64
CA GLY A 490 -23.56 -13.10 26.26
C GLY A 490 -22.76 -12.66 25.04
N ILE A 491 -21.74 -13.40 24.60
CA ILE A 491 -20.84 -13.02 23.50
C ILE A 491 -21.34 -13.52 22.13
N ALA A 492 -21.29 -12.65 21.13
CA ALA A 492 -21.58 -12.94 19.73
C ALA A 492 -20.31 -13.07 18.88
N ASN A 493 -19.32 -12.23 19.12
CA ASN A 493 -18.12 -12.14 18.29
C ASN A 493 -16.95 -11.55 19.09
N VAL A 494 -15.73 -11.85 18.64
CA VAL A 494 -14.50 -11.21 19.12
C VAL A 494 -13.79 -10.54 17.95
N VAL A 495 -13.46 -9.26 18.08
CA VAL A 495 -12.60 -8.57 17.13
C VAL A 495 -11.34 -8.14 17.85
N LEU A 496 -10.17 -8.43 17.28
CA LEU A 496 -8.91 -8.14 17.94
C LEU A 496 -7.90 -7.48 17.01
N GLN A 497 -7.19 -6.47 17.54
CA GLN A 497 -5.92 -6.08 16.97
C GLN A 497 -4.86 -7.06 17.50
N GLY A 498 -4.26 -7.83 16.60
CA GLY A 498 -3.35 -8.89 16.99
C GLY A 498 -3.18 -9.94 15.92
N GLY A 499 -3.11 -11.21 16.32
CA GLY A 499 -2.98 -12.33 15.38
C GLY A 499 -3.04 -13.67 16.10
N TYR A 500 -3.47 -14.69 15.37
CA TYR A 500 -3.46 -16.08 15.80
C TYR A 500 -3.23 -17.00 14.61
N ARG A 501 -3.00 -18.27 14.88
CA ARG A 501 -2.80 -19.31 13.87
C ARG A 501 -3.56 -20.56 14.24
N MET A 502 -3.99 -21.31 13.23
CA MET A 502 -4.48 -22.68 13.41
C MET A 502 -3.28 -23.64 13.34
N ILE A 503 -2.97 -24.32 14.45
CA ILE A 503 -1.89 -25.30 14.52
C ILE A 503 -2.46 -26.61 15.04
N ASN A 504 -2.50 -27.64 14.20
CA ASN A 504 -3.10 -28.94 14.53
C ASN A 504 -4.53 -28.80 15.07
N ASP A 505 -5.37 -28.05 14.35
CA ASP A 505 -6.74 -27.70 14.73
C ASP A 505 -6.87 -26.99 16.09
N LYS A 506 -5.82 -26.32 16.56
CA LYS A 506 -5.86 -25.48 17.77
C LYS A 506 -5.67 -24.02 17.41
N LEU A 507 -6.51 -23.16 17.97
CA LEU A 507 -6.36 -21.72 17.86
C LEU A 507 -5.27 -21.25 18.83
N VAL A 508 -4.12 -20.84 18.28
CA VAL A 508 -2.94 -20.45 19.06
C VAL A 508 -2.65 -18.96 18.84
N PRO A 509 -2.45 -18.16 19.91
CA PRO A 509 -2.07 -16.75 19.75
C PRO A 509 -0.73 -16.62 19.02
N ASP A 510 -0.61 -15.63 18.14
CA ASP A 510 0.67 -15.30 17.53
C ASP A 510 1.53 -14.55 18.55
N SER A 511 2.63 -15.18 18.99
CA SER A 511 3.57 -14.58 19.95
C SER A 511 4.33 -13.37 19.41
N ALA A 512 4.30 -13.13 18.09
CA ALA A 512 4.88 -11.95 17.48
C ALA A 512 3.95 -10.72 17.54
N ALA A 513 2.66 -10.89 17.85
CA ALA A 513 1.72 -9.79 18.06
C ALA A 513 1.93 -9.16 19.45
N ALA A 514 2.02 -7.83 19.51
CA ALA A 514 2.33 -7.10 20.75
C ALA A 514 1.29 -7.36 21.85
N ASN A 515 0.01 -7.31 21.50
CA ASN A 515 -1.12 -7.51 22.42
C ASN A 515 -1.13 -8.89 23.06
N ASN A 516 -0.79 -9.93 22.30
CA ASN A 516 -0.61 -11.28 22.86
C ASN A 516 0.62 -11.38 23.77
N ARG A 517 1.70 -10.66 23.45
CA ARG A 517 2.98 -10.77 24.17
C ARG A 517 2.95 -10.09 25.54
N PHE A 518 2.05 -9.14 25.79
CA PHE A 518 1.91 -8.54 27.12
C PHE A 518 1.52 -9.59 28.17
N ASP A 519 0.71 -10.57 27.79
CA ASP A 519 0.41 -11.76 28.56
C ASP A 519 0.07 -12.94 27.63
N LEU A 520 1.09 -13.75 27.35
CA LEU A 520 0.93 -14.88 26.44
C LEU A 520 0.05 -15.99 27.04
N GLU A 521 0.00 -16.10 28.38
CA GLU A 521 -0.80 -17.10 29.07
C GLU A 521 -2.28 -16.74 29.04
N GLY A 522 -2.64 -15.49 29.35
CA GLY A 522 -4.00 -14.98 29.17
C GLY A 522 -4.43 -15.00 27.71
N ALA A 523 -3.54 -14.65 26.78
CA ALA A 523 -3.83 -14.79 25.36
C ALA A 523 -4.14 -16.25 24.99
N ALA A 524 -3.32 -17.22 25.41
CA ALA A 524 -3.58 -18.63 25.15
C ALA A 524 -4.90 -19.11 25.78
N THR A 525 -5.19 -18.66 27.01
CA THR A 525 -6.43 -18.95 27.72
C THR A 525 -7.65 -18.47 26.95
N PHE A 526 -7.64 -17.22 26.50
CA PHE A 526 -8.80 -16.64 25.82
C PHE A 526 -8.98 -17.20 24.40
N HIS A 527 -7.89 -17.46 23.66
CA HIS A 527 -7.98 -18.14 22.37
C HIS A 527 -8.55 -19.56 22.51
N LYS A 528 -8.14 -20.28 23.54
CA LYS A 528 -8.74 -21.57 23.88
C LYS A 528 -10.23 -21.44 24.21
N PHE A 529 -10.63 -20.44 24.99
CA PHE A 529 -12.04 -20.16 25.28
C PHE A 529 -12.85 -19.92 23.99
N MET A 530 -12.36 -19.08 23.08
CA MET A 530 -13.04 -18.82 21.80
C MET A 530 -13.27 -20.11 21.02
N GLN A 531 -12.25 -20.96 20.95
CA GLN A 531 -12.33 -22.23 20.24
C GLN A 531 -13.25 -23.25 20.93
N ASP A 532 -13.13 -23.43 22.24
CA ASP A 532 -13.90 -24.43 23.00
C ASP A 532 -15.42 -24.16 22.97
N TYR A 533 -15.82 -22.90 22.72
CA TYR A 533 -17.22 -22.47 22.72
C TYR A 533 -17.73 -22.00 21.34
N ASP A 534 -16.98 -22.28 20.27
CA ASP A 534 -17.33 -21.90 18.89
C ASP A 534 -17.64 -20.40 18.73
N ILE A 535 -16.91 -19.54 19.44
CA ILE A 535 -17.08 -18.09 19.36
C ILE A 535 -16.38 -17.57 18.10
N PRO A 536 -17.13 -16.94 17.16
CA PRO A 536 -16.52 -16.32 16.00
C PRO A 536 -15.51 -15.26 16.39
N SER A 537 -14.44 -15.12 15.60
CA SER A 537 -13.47 -14.07 15.81
C SER A 537 -12.82 -13.56 14.52
N THR A 538 -12.36 -12.31 14.57
CA THR A 538 -11.60 -11.68 13.48
C THR A 538 -10.39 -10.96 14.04
N ALA A 539 -9.21 -11.32 13.54
CA ALA A 539 -7.95 -10.69 13.90
C ALA A 539 -7.43 -9.78 12.79
N TRP A 540 -7.21 -8.51 13.14
CA TRP A 540 -6.61 -7.50 12.28
C TRP A 540 -5.12 -7.38 12.63
N THR A 541 -4.26 -7.72 11.68
CA THR A 541 -2.82 -7.81 11.95
C THR A 541 -2.05 -6.59 11.45
N LYS A 542 -0.76 -6.54 11.80
CA LYS A 542 0.18 -5.52 11.30
C LYS A 542 0.26 -5.41 9.77
N VAL A 543 -0.04 -6.50 9.04
CA VAL A 543 0.00 -6.50 7.58
C VAL A 543 -1.11 -5.61 7.03
N ALA A 544 -2.32 -5.73 7.57
CA ALA A 544 -3.44 -4.89 7.18
C ALA A 544 -3.19 -3.41 7.49
N ALA A 545 -2.58 -3.13 8.67
CA ALA A 545 -2.21 -1.77 9.05
C ALA A 545 -1.16 -1.16 8.11
N ASN A 546 -0.12 -1.92 7.74
CA ASN A 546 0.90 -1.46 6.79
C ASN A 546 0.33 -1.18 5.38
N ALA A 547 -0.70 -1.92 4.99
CA ALA A 547 -1.40 -1.75 3.71
C ALA A 547 -2.37 -0.56 3.70
N THR A 548 -2.70 0.00 4.87
CA THR A 548 -3.69 1.08 5.03
C THR A 548 -2.99 2.43 5.13
N PRO A 549 -3.03 3.28 4.10
CA PRO A 549 -2.46 4.61 4.18
C PRO A 549 -3.28 5.50 5.11
N ILE A 550 -2.67 5.94 6.22
CA ILE A 550 -3.15 7.06 7.03
C ILE A 550 -2.10 8.16 6.94
N TYR A 551 -2.53 9.36 6.58
CA TYR A 551 -1.59 10.44 6.28
C TYR A 551 -1.39 11.41 7.46
N SER A 552 -0.18 11.94 7.58
CA SER A 552 0.18 12.99 8.55
C SER A 552 -0.74 14.23 8.45
N SER A 553 -1.27 14.51 7.25
CA SER A 553 -2.25 15.58 7.01
C SER A 553 -3.57 15.41 7.77
N LEU A 554 -3.95 14.17 8.14
CA LEU A 554 -5.09 13.94 9.03
C LEU A 554 -4.80 14.50 10.43
N PHE A 555 -3.60 14.27 10.96
CA PHE A 555 -3.19 14.76 12.28
C PHE A 555 -3.03 16.27 12.30
N GLU A 556 -2.54 16.86 11.21
CA GLU A 556 -2.51 18.31 11.00
C GLU A 556 -3.93 18.90 11.00
N PHE A 557 -4.85 18.30 10.25
CA PHE A 557 -6.26 18.70 10.27
C PHE A 557 -6.84 18.66 11.68
N LEU A 558 -6.65 17.55 12.41
CA LEU A 558 -7.16 17.39 13.77
C LEU A 558 -6.55 18.42 14.72
N HIS A 559 -5.25 18.70 14.59
CA HIS A 559 -4.58 19.76 15.34
C HIS A 559 -5.19 21.14 15.07
N ASP A 560 -5.40 21.47 13.78
CA ASP A 560 -5.90 22.77 13.33
C ASP A 560 -7.35 23.03 13.76
N THR A 561 -8.13 21.99 14.10
CA THR A 561 -9.45 22.17 14.73
C THR A 561 -9.39 22.86 16.08
N GLY A 562 -8.21 22.89 16.73
CA GLY A 562 -8.01 23.43 18.07
C GLY A 562 -8.57 22.55 19.20
N HIS A 563 -9.14 21.39 18.89
CA HIS A 563 -9.64 20.43 19.87
C HIS A 563 -8.47 19.81 20.68
N PRO A 564 -8.57 19.65 22.01
CA PRO A 564 -7.47 19.17 22.84
C PRO A 564 -6.93 17.79 22.40
N LEU A 565 -7.82 16.86 22.03
CA LEU A 565 -7.41 15.54 21.52
C LEU A 565 -6.65 15.60 20.19
N GLY A 566 -6.99 16.55 19.31
CA GLY A 566 -6.28 16.75 18.05
C GLY A 566 -4.85 17.27 18.28
N ARG A 567 -4.69 18.18 19.25
CA ARG A 567 -3.36 18.66 19.67
C ARG A 567 -2.51 17.55 20.27
N TYR A 568 -3.09 16.75 21.16
CA TYR A 568 -2.42 15.59 21.76
C TYR A 568 -1.98 14.59 20.70
N LEU A 569 -2.88 14.14 19.81
CA LEU A 569 -2.56 13.17 18.77
C LEU A 569 -1.41 13.64 17.87
N ARG A 570 -1.39 14.91 17.44
CA ARG A 570 -0.30 15.46 16.64
C ARG A 570 1.03 15.46 17.40
N SER A 571 1.01 15.79 18.69
CA SER A 571 2.20 15.79 19.53
C SER A 571 2.77 14.38 19.70
N VAL A 572 1.91 13.40 20.01
CA VAL A 572 2.32 12.00 20.18
C VAL A 572 2.82 11.41 18.86
N GLN A 573 2.11 11.61 17.76
CA GLN A 573 2.52 11.16 16.42
C GLN A 573 3.92 11.65 16.06
N THR A 574 4.17 12.96 16.21
CA THR A 574 5.47 13.57 15.93
C THR A 574 6.57 12.97 16.84
N SER A 575 6.33 12.92 18.15
CA SER A 575 7.31 12.41 19.11
C SER A 575 7.64 10.93 18.87
N GLN A 576 6.64 10.12 18.56
CA GLN A 576 6.84 8.70 18.28
C GLN A 576 7.57 8.46 16.96
N GLU A 577 7.29 9.23 15.92
CA GLU A 577 8.03 9.15 14.65
C GLU A 577 9.51 9.50 14.85
N LEU A 578 9.81 10.57 15.60
CA LEU A 578 11.18 10.96 15.93
C LEU A 578 11.90 9.88 16.73
N ASN A 579 11.26 9.36 17.79
CA ASN A 579 11.84 8.30 18.62
C ASN A 579 12.04 7.01 17.81
N PHE A 580 11.08 6.67 16.94
CA PHE A 580 11.17 5.51 16.08
C PHE A 580 12.33 5.64 15.10
N TYR A 581 12.44 6.79 14.44
CA TYR A 581 13.49 7.06 13.47
C TYR A 581 14.88 7.14 14.11
N ALA A 582 15.01 7.79 15.27
CA ALA A 582 16.25 7.83 16.03
C ALA A 582 16.75 6.41 16.37
N ARG A 583 15.84 5.50 16.69
CA ARG A 583 16.19 4.10 16.92
C ARG A 583 16.58 3.35 15.65
N CYS A 584 15.94 3.65 14.51
CA CYS A 584 16.34 3.14 13.20
C CYS A 584 17.75 3.62 12.79
N CYS A 585 18.15 4.82 13.22
CA CYS A 585 19.49 5.36 13.03
C CYS A 585 20.55 4.80 14.01
N SER A 586 20.15 4.00 14.99
CA SER A 586 21.04 3.47 16.03
C SER A 586 21.54 2.05 15.71
N ASP A 587 22.55 1.58 16.45
CA ASP A 587 23.02 0.19 16.41
C ASP A 587 22.02 -0.82 17.02
N HIS A 588 20.89 -0.35 17.56
CA HIS A 588 19.87 -1.15 18.24
C HIS A 588 18.46 -0.88 17.72
N PRO A 589 18.19 -1.11 16.41
CA PRO A 589 16.86 -0.94 15.83
C PRO A 589 15.84 -1.88 16.49
N PHE A 590 14.54 -1.61 16.32
CA PHE A 590 13.47 -2.46 16.87
C PHE A 590 13.50 -3.90 16.35
N ALA A 591 13.94 -4.06 15.10
CA ALA A 591 14.27 -5.34 14.51
C ALA A 591 15.52 -5.16 13.62
N PRO A 592 16.33 -6.21 13.40
CA PRO A 592 17.58 -6.08 12.63
C PRO A 592 17.43 -5.45 11.23
N HIS A 593 16.26 -5.59 10.61
CA HIS A 593 15.97 -5.04 9.29
C HIS A 593 15.39 -3.61 9.32
N MET A 594 14.93 -3.11 10.46
CA MET A 594 14.35 -1.76 10.62
C MET A 594 15.44 -0.71 10.77
N THR A 595 16.30 -0.62 9.77
CA THR A 595 17.37 0.37 9.69
C THR A 595 16.83 1.73 9.28
N GLN A 596 17.67 2.76 9.36
CA GLN A 596 17.35 4.08 8.84
C GLN A 596 16.88 4.04 7.37
N ASP A 597 17.61 3.32 6.53
CA ASP A 597 17.27 3.12 5.12
C ASP A 597 15.90 2.45 4.93
N TRP A 598 15.56 1.49 5.81
CA TRP A 598 14.22 0.89 5.83
C TRP A 598 13.16 1.94 6.19
N ALA A 599 13.36 2.73 7.24
CA ALA A 599 12.39 3.73 7.70
C ALA A 599 12.11 4.82 6.65
N VAL A 600 13.16 5.30 5.97
CA VAL A 600 13.04 6.26 4.88
C VAL A 600 12.19 5.69 3.74
N LYS A 601 12.39 4.41 3.38
CA LYS A 601 11.63 3.74 2.31
C LYS A 601 10.18 3.47 2.67
N THR A 602 9.91 3.07 3.91
CA THR A 602 8.59 2.58 4.30
C THR A 602 7.67 3.66 4.84
N LYS A 603 8.22 4.67 5.53
CA LYS A 603 7.43 5.69 6.24
C LYS A 603 7.54 7.10 5.67
N SER A 604 8.46 7.34 4.74
CA SER A 604 8.74 8.70 4.24
C SER A 604 8.53 8.89 2.73
N THR A 605 8.38 10.15 2.34
CA THR A 605 8.39 10.60 0.93
C THR A 605 9.75 11.11 0.47
N TRP A 606 10.84 10.88 1.22
CA TRP A 606 12.18 11.37 0.90
C TRP A 606 12.57 11.13 -0.57
N PHE A 607 12.45 9.88 -1.04
CA PHE A 607 12.73 9.55 -2.43
C PHE A 607 11.69 10.12 -3.40
N ALA A 608 10.42 10.08 -3.04
CA ALA A 608 9.34 10.65 -3.86
C ALA A 608 9.47 12.18 -4.03
N ALA A 609 10.13 12.87 -3.09
CA ALA A 609 10.51 14.28 -3.17
C ALA A 609 11.72 14.54 -4.09
N GLY A 610 12.32 13.48 -4.66
CA GLY A 610 13.39 13.56 -5.65
C GLY A 610 14.80 13.53 -5.08
N HIS A 611 14.97 13.17 -3.80
CA HIS A 611 16.28 13.02 -3.18
C HIS A 611 16.98 11.72 -3.62
N GLU A 612 18.29 11.78 -3.79
CA GLU A 612 19.08 10.62 -4.19
C GLU A 612 19.36 9.67 -3.02
N PRO A 613 19.45 8.34 -3.25
CA PRO A 613 19.78 7.34 -2.22
C PRO A 613 21.18 7.45 -1.59
N ASP A 614 22.06 8.27 -2.17
CA ASP A 614 23.37 8.55 -1.62
C ASP A 614 23.50 9.97 -1.04
N GLU A 615 22.39 10.72 -0.98
CA GLU A 615 22.27 11.89 -0.10
C GLU A 615 22.20 11.43 1.36
N GLU A 616 22.82 12.20 2.24
CA GLU A 616 22.71 11.97 3.67
C GLU A 616 21.26 12.22 4.08
N TYR A 617 20.62 11.21 4.66
CA TYR A 617 19.25 11.34 5.13
C TYR A 617 19.18 12.35 6.28
N PRO A 618 18.13 13.17 6.35
CA PRO A 618 17.95 14.10 7.46
C PRO A 618 17.87 13.35 8.79
N MET A 619 18.33 14.01 9.85
CA MET A 619 18.27 13.50 11.22
C MET A 619 17.16 14.21 12.00
N GLY A 620 16.56 13.52 12.96
CA GLY A 620 15.63 14.13 13.92
C GLY A 620 14.48 14.88 13.25
N GLU A 621 14.25 16.12 13.69
CA GLU A 621 13.14 16.97 13.25
C GLU A 621 13.17 17.32 11.76
N ASP A 622 14.35 17.35 11.13
CA ASP A 622 14.49 17.63 9.70
C ASP A 622 13.86 16.53 8.83
N MET A 623 13.59 15.34 9.40
CA MET A 623 12.93 14.24 8.71
C MET A 623 11.39 14.34 8.75
N LEU A 624 10.82 15.09 9.71
CA LEU A 624 9.36 15.18 9.90
C LEU A 624 8.58 15.59 8.64
N PRO A 625 9.02 16.56 7.82
CA PRO A 625 8.28 16.94 6.61
C PRO A 625 8.13 15.81 5.59
N TYR A 626 8.97 14.77 5.69
CA TYR A 626 8.94 13.61 4.81
C TYR A 626 8.15 12.45 5.42
N PHE A 627 7.93 12.40 6.74
CA PHE A 627 7.06 11.40 7.36
C PHE A 627 5.60 11.72 7.07
N THR A 628 5.07 11.02 6.07
CA THR A 628 3.71 11.22 5.59
C THR A 628 2.79 10.08 5.97
N LYS A 629 3.32 8.89 6.31
CA LYS A 629 2.53 7.70 6.62
C LYS A 629 2.56 7.39 8.11
N VAL A 630 1.38 7.41 8.70
CA VAL A 630 1.09 6.93 10.05
C VAL A 630 0.49 5.53 9.95
N ILE A 631 0.88 4.63 10.86
CA ILE A 631 0.37 3.26 10.87
C ILE A 631 -0.57 3.16 12.06
N GLY A 632 -1.87 3.21 11.82
CA GLY A 632 -2.88 3.13 12.88
C GLY A 632 -3.41 1.72 13.00
N TYR A 633 -3.05 0.93 14.03
CA TYR A 633 -3.46 -0.49 14.06
C TYR A 633 -4.89 -0.70 14.57
N ASP A 634 -5.23 -0.09 15.72
CA ASP A 634 -6.46 -0.39 16.45
C ASP A 634 -7.71 0.16 15.76
N ALA A 635 -7.56 1.26 15.03
CA ALA A 635 -8.64 1.85 14.23
C ALA A 635 -9.14 0.87 13.14
N LEU A 636 -8.29 -0.01 12.61
CA LEU A 636 -8.73 -1.05 11.68
C LEU A 636 -9.64 -2.07 12.37
N ALA A 637 -9.26 -2.52 13.57
CA ALA A 637 -10.08 -3.44 14.36
C ALA A 637 -11.43 -2.82 14.72
N VAL A 638 -11.48 -1.51 14.99
CA VAL A 638 -12.74 -0.77 15.19
C VAL A 638 -13.62 -0.80 13.95
N VAL A 639 -13.08 -0.52 12.77
CA VAL A 639 -13.84 -0.63 11.51
C VAL A 639 -14.29 -2.07 11.28
N GLY A 640 -13.45 -3.06 11.59
CA GLY A 640 -13.81 -4.47 11.57
C GLY A 640 -14.96 -4.85 12.51
N ALA A 641 -15.10 -4.16 13.64
CA ALA A 641 -16.15 -4.42 14.62
C ALA A 641 -17.50 -3.74 14.28
N SER A 642 -17.56 -2.91 13.22
CA SER A 642 -18.75 -2.15 12.85
C SER A 642 -19.90 -2.99 12.23
N GLY A 643 -19.60 -4.23 11.86
CA GLY A 643 -20.54 -5.19 11.28
C GLY A 643 -20.18 -5.58 9.84
N GLU A 644 -20.54 -6.80 9.46
CA GLU A 644 -20.20 -7.36 8.15
C GLU A 644 -20.86 -6.58 6.99
N ASP A 645 -22.06 -6.03 7.21
CA ASP A 645 -22.75 -5.17 6.25
C ASP A 645 -21.99 -3.86 5.97
N VAL A 646 -21.31 -3.29 6.97
CA VAL A 646 -20.42 -2.13 6.77
C VAL A 646 -19.23 -2.52 5.90
N LEU A 647 -18.55 -3.62 6.25
CA LEU A 647 -17.38 -4.10 5.50
C LEU A 647 -17.73 -4.42 4.05
N GLN A 648 -18.89 -5.03 3.80
CA GLN A 648 -19.39 -5.35 2.46
C GLN A 648 -19.82 -4.11 1.68
N LYS A 649 -20.57 -3.17 2.30
CA LYS A 649 -21.04 -1.95 1.65
C LYS A 649 -19.90 -1.15 1.04
N PHE A 650 -18.79 -1.06 1.76
CA PHE A 650 -17.60 -0.34 1.30
C PHE A 650 -16.61 -1.24 0.56
N GLY A 651 -16.74 -2.57 0.63
CA GLY A 651 -15.80 -3.51 0.02
C GLY A 651 -14.41 -3.41 0.64
N ILE A 652 -14.37 -3.33 1.97
CA ILE A 652 -13.13 -3.17 2.75
C ILE A 652 -12.35 -4.49 2.80
N VAL A 653 -13.01 -5.61 3.10
CA VAL A 653 -12.35 -6.93 3.16
C VAL A 653 -12.45 -7.60 1.79
N LYS A 654 -11.35 -8.21 1.34
CA LYS A 654 -11.26 -8.93 0.07
C LYS A 654 -11.10 -10.44 0.32
N PRO A 655 -11.63 -11.30 -0.57
CA PRO A 655 -11.38 -12.73 -0.49
C PRO A 655 -9.88 -13.05 -0.59
N LEU A 656 -9.46 -14.10 0.13
CA LEU A 656 -8.10 -14.64 0.07
C LEU A 656 -7.80 -15.21 -1.32
N LYS A 657 -6.57 -14.98 -1.79
CA LYS A 657 -6.08 -15.44 -3.10
C LYS A 657 -4.77 -16.22 -2.99
N LYS A 658 -3.89 -15.85 -2.06
CA LYS A 658 -2.54 -16.44 -1.91
C LYS A 658 -2.45 -17.36 -0.70
N ARG A 659 -3.25 -17.11 0.33
CA ARG A 659 -3.22 -17.76 1.65
C ARG A 659 -4.54 -18.44 1.98
N LEU A 660 -5.02 -19.30 1.09
CA LEU A 660 -6.22 -20.11 1.31
C LEU A 660 -6.08 -21.05 2.52
N ASP A 661 -4.85 -21.33 2.97
CA ASP A 661 -4.55 -22.06 4.21
C ASP A 661 -5.07 -21.35 5.47
N ALA A 662 -5.25 -20.02 5.41
CA ALA A 662 -5.77 -19.23 6.53
C ALA A 662 -7.29 -19.10 6.53
N GLU A 663 -8.00 -19.67 5.55
CA GLU A 663 -9.46 -19.63 5.50
C GLU A 663 -10.05 -20.58 6.56
N HIS A 664 -10.88 -20.03 7.45
CA HIS A 664 -11.55 -20.78 8.52
C HIS A 664 -12.99 -20.30 8.67
N PRO A 665 -13.98 -21.18 8.92
CA PRO A 665 -15.39 -20.78 9.00
C PRO A 665 -15.70 -19.81 10.15
N LEU A 666 -14.95 -19.88 11.26
CA LEU A 666 -15.19 -19.08 12.47
C LEU A 666 -14.11 -18.04 12.81
N HIS A 667 -12.89 -18.19 12.31
CA HIS A 667 -11.72 -17.46 12.82
C HIS A 667 -10.99 -16.80 11.65
N HIS A 668 -11.25 -15.53 11.41
CA HIS A 668 -10.80 -14.82 10.21
C HIS A 668 -9.57 -13.96 10.49
N LEU A 669 -8.63 -13.96 9.54
CA LEU A 669 -7.46 -13.08 9.56
C LEU A 669 -7.59 -12.01 8.47
N VAL A 670 -7.37 -10.76 8.83
CA VAL A 670 -7.22 -9.65 7.88
C VAL A 670 -5.79 -9.11 7.98
N GLY A 671 -5.06 -9.21 6.86
CA GLY A 671 -3.61 -9.12 6.79
C GLY A 671 -2.96 -10.39 7.34
N ILE A 672 -2.48 -11.28 6.49
CA ILE A 672 -1.82 -12.52 6.88
C ILE A 672 -0.31 -12.35 6.74
N PRO A 673 0.48 -12.44 7.82
CA PRO A 673 1.93 -12.32 7.76
C PRO A 673 2.55 -13.47 6.96
N LYS A 674 3.68 -13.16 6.33
CA LYS A 674 4.56 -14.16 5.72
C LYS A 674 4.95 -15.20 6.78
N THR A 675 4.96 -16.48 6.41
CA THR A 675 5.62 -17.51 7.22
C THR A 675 7.02 -17.74 6.70
N ASP A 676 7.99 -17.85 7.60
CA ASP A 676 9.30 -18.36 7.24
C ASP A 676 9.19 -19.89 7.23
N GLY A 677 9.49 -20.51 6.09
CA GLY A 677 9.41 -21.95 5.94
C GLY A 677 10.42 -22.65 6.84
N THR A 678 10.13 -23.89 7.23
CA THR A 678 11.10 -24.74 7.92
C THR A 678 12.02 -25.35 6.88
N ASP A 679 13.34 -25.16 7.02
CA ASP A 679 14.55 -25.71 6.36
C ASP A 679 14.50 -26.35 4.95
N ASP A 680 13.38 -26.91 4.49
CA ASP A 680 13.15 -27.50 3.15
C ASP A 680 11.86 -27.02 2.44
N GLU A 681 10.97 -26.25 3.08
CA GLU A 681 9.77 -25.67 2.46
C GLU A 681 9.91 -24.17 2.24
N ASP A 682 9.51 -23.68 1.05
CA ASP A 682 9.37 -22.24 0.83
C ASP A 682 8.24 -21.70 1.73
N GLY A 683 8.57 -20.72 2.57
CA GLY A 683 7.59 -20.05 3.41
C GLY A 683 6.44 -19.42 2.61
N LEU A 684 5.24 -19.36 3.19
CA LEU A 684 4.06 -18.84 2.51
C LEU A 684 4.11 -17.30 2.43
N PRO A 685 3.62 -16.69 1.34
CA PRO A 685 3.69 -15.24 1.15
C PRO A 685 2.82 -14.48 2.15
N GLU A 686 3.11 -13.19 2.29
CA GLU A 686 2.20 -12.24 2.93
C GLU A 686 0.99 -11.96 2.03
N GLU A 687 -0.18 -11.75 2.63
CA GLU A 687 -1.39 -11.34 1.93
C GLU A 687 -2.19 -10.33 2.75
N GLU A 688 -2.46 -9.16 2.21
CA GLU A 688 -3.16 -8.09 2.94
C GLU A 688 -4.67 -8.32 3.06
N ASN A 689 -5.29 -8.95 2.05
CA ASN A 689 -6.72 -9.25 1.93
C ASN A 689 -7.72 -8.13 2.32
N LEU A 690 -7.35 -6.87 2.07
CA LEU A 690 -8.23 -5.71 2.23
C LEU A 690 -8.05 -4.65 1.12
N ASP A 691 -8.93 -3.66 1.12
CA ASP A 691 -8.76 -2.39 0.41
C ASP A 691 -8.22 -1.31 1.36
N GLY A 692 -6.90 -1.15 1.39
CA GLY A 692 -6.24 -0.21 2.28
C GLY A 692 -6.68 1.24 2.08
N THR A 693 -6.88 1.67 0.83
CA THR A 693 -7.33 3.04 0.53
C THR A 693 -8.70 3.32 1.13
N LYS A 694 -9.67 2.42 0.90
CA LYS A 694 -11.02 2.59 1.47
C LYS A 694 -11.03 2.52 2.99
N MET A 695 -10.18 1.66 3.56
CA MET A 695 -9.99 1.60 5.01
C MET A 695 -9.43 2.94 5.54
N GLY A 696 -8.44 3.52 4.87
CA GLY A 696 -7.87 4.83 5.22
C GLY A 696 -8.90 5.95 5.16
N VAL A 697 -9.77 5.97 4.14
CA VAL A 697 -10.89 6.91 4.02
C VAL A 697 -11.86 6.75 5.18
N ALA A 698 -12.25 5.53 5.52
CA ALA A 698 -13.15 5.25 6.63
C ALA A 698 -12.58 5.80 7.96
N ILE A 699 -11.31 5.49 8.25
CA ILE A 699 -10.64 5.96 9.47
C ILE A 699 -10.55 7.50 9.49
N SER A 700 -10.14 8.12 8.37
CA SER A 700 -10.07 9.58 8.25
C SER A 700 -11.42 10.24 8.48
N ALA A 701 -12.48 9.75 7.83
CA ALA A 701 -13.84 10.26 7.95
C ALA A 701 -14.36 10.19 9.39
N LEU A 702 -14.10 9.07 10.08
CA LEU A 702 -14.54 8.84 11.46
C LEU A 702 -13.77 9.69 12.46
N MET A 703 -12.44 9.78 12.31
CA MET A 703 -11.60 10.63 13.15
C MET A 703 -11.98 12.10 13.01
N LYS A 704 -12.10 12.62 11.79
CA LYS A 704 -12.56 14.00 11.58
C LYS A 704 -13.95 14.22 12.14
N GLY A 705 -14.89 13.33 11.83
CA GLY A 705 -16.28 13.46 12.29
C GLY A 705 -16.41 13.41 13.82
N SER A 706 -15.58 12.62 14.50
CA SER A 706 -15.60 12.53 15.96
C SER A 706 -15.42 13.89 16.66
N ILE A 707 -14.54 14.75 16.13
CA ILE A 707 -14.28 16.12 16.62
C ILE A 707 -15.28 17.11 16.02
N LEU A 708 -15.46 17.06 14.70
CA LEU A 708 -16.30 18.04 14.00
C LEU A 708 -17.74 17.97 14.47
N SER A 709 -18.28 16.78 14.75
CA SER A 709 -19.63 16.63 15.28
C SER A 709 -19.81 17.28 16.64
N VAL A 710 -18.80 17.23 17.52
CA VAL A 710 -18.84 17.90 18.82
C VAL A 710 -18.82 19.41 18.65
N GLN A 711 -17.91 19.92 17.83
CA GLN A 711 -17.78 21.36 17.55
C GLN A 711 -18.99 21.95 16.83
N GLN A 712 -19.66 21.14 16.00
CA GLN A 712 -20.86 21.51 15.24
C GLN A 712 -22.17 21.14 15.97
N HIS A 713 -22.07 20.57 17.18
CA HIS A 713 -23.21 20.15 18.01
C HIS A 713 -24.19 19.20 17.30
N LEU A 714 -23.65 18.21 16.57
CA LEU A 714 -24.43 17.20 15.88
C LEU A 714 -24.84 16.08 16.84
N SER A 715 -26.11 15.69 16.77
CA SER A 715 -26.68 14.57 17.52
C SER A 715 -26.49 13.25 16.80
#